data_AF-A0A3D4ZSN6-F1
#
_entry.id   AF-A0A3D4ZSN6-F1
#
_cell.length_a   1.000
_cell.length_b   1.000
_cell.length_c   1.000
_cell.angle_alpha   90.00
_cell.angle_beta   90.00
_cell.angle_gamma   90.00
#
_symmetry.space_group_name_H-M   'P 1'
#
loop_
_entity.id
_entity.type
_entity.pdbx_description
1 polymer ?
#
loop_
_entity_poly.entity_id
_entity_poly.type
_entity_poly.pdbx_seq_one_letter_code
_entity_poly.pdbx_strand_id
1 'polypeptide(L)'
;MMTTGMNATTRVDLHCHSIHSDGTMTPRELAQLLHAHGVAAAALTDHDTTDGLPEFRDALARHGIGFISGVELTVSYHGEEVHLLAYGIDPADPVLQASMLALRQAHPSHTHSIAGSMRVWGSTRMPNGDPSPVKSSAEGGLDIAQAIELVHQAGGRAFLAHPHMLAGDADGLRDILRELKAHGLDGVEAYYQSYTPQQQQMLAALAAELDLLTSGGTDAHEARDHGIEHAGVDMPTDAWKRFRNAVNQNGSGTSLSGGIAVTPGRRFKWRHFIFHFVFPTAMALALFAVAMFGVFLPAFQRSLLERKREMIRELTNSAWSILAEYERDERAGLLTRADAQSMARGRIEYLRYGREAKDYFWLQDMHPRIIMHPYRQDLNGQDVSAFLDPRGVPIFVQFADLVRRQGEGYIEYYWQWKDDPSRVVPKESYIRGFEPWGWIIGTGIYLDDVRAEISRIQRSLLHTLLGISGVVLLLLLYVMQQSLRLERERSDAERSLCEATDRYRSVVEATTEGTLLVLDGRCRYANPLFLRMVGYSEQDLALLDIGDLLPDVEGNTLALENIRRLQDGEPLEGFEGLLQRRDGVLIECVFALSRVSMGEQQGFLVLAREIGLQPQPAALPLPDARARTLQELTEQVPVGLFRARATARGTITYANGLAIGFLRTAQANSANAPLTLAALFPDTAAWEGFLAELEQTGAAVRRLAVSSDAPSTGIIDLHTVLVRPEDGATPYVDGIMEDVTLHAQQAAEREAELERLQASLLFLHEPVSALQRRAPICELHTPAQALAAMMTSEHATAVLVRAEDGTVIGIITDHDLRERIVATDGDLRAPAYRLMSSPLLTIPEQAAVYQALLTMEERAVQHLAVTDDAGGVIGLVRNQELLQFQSYGAIVLTREIGEAATAEEVVRSCRRVPEVGRALIISGAYPERVTSMLSAVCDAATRRFVELAQEELGPSPVPFSFIALGSHGRQELTLSSDQDNAIVYVTPDGREDPRAAAYLGEVGRRVCGWLDQAGYPYCTGDIMAQNPRWCQPVATWQHYFSEWVRLAEPRQLLEFSIFFDFRTVWGDDEPARQLREHIYDAVQQTPAFMPHFAQNSLLFKPPLRLFGRIVGGVDHARQLNLKDALMPIVNFARLYALSHGLRQTHTLERLSALVDEGVLPAPSRDETAAAYGLLMRLRLRRQSDAQQAGRDPDNTISTRGLRHSEEAQLNQAFAQIEAIQKRISQEFLGG
;
A
#
# COMPACT_ATOMS: atom_id res chain seq x y z
N MET A 1 -47.14 55.28 3.94
CA MET A 1 -45.83 55.93 4.19
C MET A 1 -44.85 54.86 4.66
N MET A 2 -43.98 54.41 3.75
CA MET A 2 -42.62 53.94 4.06
C MET A 2 -41.76 54.31 2.85
N THR A 3 -40.91 55.30 3.07
CA THR A 3 -39.91 55.86 2.16
C THR A 3 -38.64 55.02 2.22
N THR A 4 -38.26 54.31 1.15
CA THR A 4 -36.88 53.87 0.88
C THR A 4 -36.69 53.61 -0.63
N GLY A 5 -37.00 54.61 -1.46
CA GLY A 5 -36.70 54.61 -2.89
C GLY A 5 -35.29 55.11 -3.22
N MET A 6 -34.33 55.01 -2.30
CA MET A 6 -32.93 55.42 -2.52
C MET A 6 -32.01 54.39 -1.85
N ASN A 7 -31.08 53.84 -2.65
CA ASN A 7 -29.88 53.06 -2.28
C ASN A 7 -29.99 51.50 -2.27
N ALA A 8 -30.42 50.86 -3.36
CA ALA A 8 -30.01 49.47 -3.61
C ALA A 8 -28.57 49.46 -4.16
N THR A 9 -27.67 48.72 -3.51
CA THR A 9 -26.26 48.59 -3.90
C THR A 9 -25.90 47.14 -4.21
N THR A 10 -24.94 46.95 -5.11
CA THR A 10 -24.31 45.67 -5.45
C THR A 10 -22.84 45.74 -5.02
N ARG A 11 -22.40 44.79 -4.21
CA ARG A 11 -21.01 44.73 -3.76
C ARG A 11 -20.13 44.13 -4.86
N VAL A 12 -19.15 44.88 -5.34
CA VAL A 12 -18.25 44.46 -6.43
C VAL A 12 -16.80 44.73 -6.05
N ASP A 13 -15.87 44.04 -6.67
CA ASP A 13 -14.45 44.39 -6.56
C ASP A 13 -13.77 44.34 -7.92
N LEU A 14 -13.82 45.48 -8.62
CA LEU A 14 -13.35 45.60 -9.99
C LEU A 14 -11.92 46.13 -10.07
N HIS A 15 -11.23 46.27 -8.94
CA HIS A 15 -9.84 46.70 -8.90
C HIS A 15 -9.15 45.97 -7.75
N CYS A 16 -8.38 44.93 -8.06
CA CYS A 16 -7.66 44.15 -7.07
C CYS A 16 -6.44 43.46 -7.70
N HIS A 17 -5.44 43.16 -6.86
CA HIS A 17 -4.14 42.65 -7.30
C HIS A 17 -3.83 41.28 -6.69
N SER A 18 -2.99 40.53 -7.37
CA SER A 18 -2.53 39.19 -6.97
C SER A 18 -1.01 39.10 -7.05
N ILE A 19 -0.48 37.93 -6.66
CA ILE A 19 0.96 37.61 -6.80
C ILE A 19 1.51 37.70 -8.23
N HIS A 20 0.68 37.96 -9.23
CA HIS A 20 1.09 38.11 -10.62
C HIS A 20 1.62 39.51 -10.94
N SER A 21 1.23 40.54 -10.19
CA SER A 21 1.92 41.83 -10.12
C SER A 21 2.62 41.98 -8.75
N ASP A 22 1.96 42.68 -7.85
CA ASP A 22 2.44 43.20 -6.57
C ASP A 22 1.47 42.91 -5.42
N GLY A 23 0.38 42.19 -5.70
CA GLY A 23 -0.46 41.58 -4.68
C GLY A 23 0.27 40.45 -3.93
N THR A 24 -0.13 40.20 -2.69
CA THR A 24 0.43 39.14 -1.84
C THR A 24 -0.37 37.85 -1.85
N MET A 25 -1.62 37.91 -2.31
CA MET A 25 -2.56 36.79 -2.35
C MET A 25 -2.56 36.13 -3.73
N THR A 26 -2.62 34.80 -3.76
CA THR A 26 -2.87 34.09 -5.01
C THR A 26 -4.28 34.40 -5.54
N PRO A 27 -4.53 34.32 -6.86
CA PRO A 27 -5.89 34.50 -7.39
C PRO A 27 -6.95 33.62 -6.69
N ARG A 28 -6.57 32.41 -6.24
CA ARG A 28 -7.46 31.52 -5.49
C ARG A 28 -7.77 32.03 -4.08
N GLU A 29 -6.77 32.50 -3.35
CA GLU A 29 -6.96 33.06 -2.01
C GLU A 29 -7.80 34.34 -2.09
N LEU A 30 -7.58 35.17 -3.11
CA LEU A 30 -8.37 36.37 -3.35
C LEU A 30 -9.84 36.03 -3.66
N ALA A 31 -10.10 35.05 -4.53
CA ALA A 31 -11.44 34.57 -4.82
C ALA A 31 -12.17 34.04 -3.55
N GLN A 32 -11.45 33.35 -2.66
CA GLN A 32 -12.00 32.90 -1.38
C GLN A 32 -12.35 34.07 -0.45
N LEU A 33 -11.49 35.09 -0.39
CA LEU A 33 -11.74 36.30 0.39
C LEU A 33 -12.96 37.06 -0.11
N LEU A 34 -13.07 37.24 -1.43
CA LEU A 34 -14.21 37.88 -2.08
C LEU A 34 -15.51 37.12 -1.82
N HIS A 35 -15.45 35.78 -1.85
CA HIS A 35 -16.59 34.92 -1.50
C HIS A 35 -17.04 35.12 -0.06
N ALA A 36 -16.09 35.11 0.89
CA ALA A 36 -16.39 35.33 2.31
C ALA A 36 -17.06 36.69 2.59
N HIS A 37 -16.86 37.68 1.72
CA HIS A 37 -17.45 39.02 1.84
C HIS A 37 -18.67 39.24 0.95
N GLY A 38 -19.19 38.20 0.30
CA GLY A 38 -20.40 38.28 -0.51
C GLY A 38 -20.26 39.14 -1.77
N VAL A 39 -19.05 39.27 -2.32
CA VAL A 39 -18.81 40.04 -3.54
C VAL A 39 -19.53 39.41 -4.73
N ALA A 40 -20.24 40.23 -5.49
CA ALA A 40 -21.10 39.77 -6.57
C ALA A 40 -20.34 39.49 -7.85
N ALA A 41 -19.46 40.40 -8.23
CA ALA A 41 -18.60 40.28 -9.40
C ALA A 41 -17.24 40.92 -9.10
N ALA A 42 -16.21 40.38 -9.70
CA ALA A 42 -14.85 40.86 -9.52
C ALA A 42 -14.05 40.84 -10.82
N ALA A 43 -13.09 41.77 -10.91
CA ALA A 43 -12.09 41.83 -11.95
C ALA A 43 -10.71 41.89 -11.29
N LEU A 44 -9.85 40.94 -11.65
CA LEU A 44 -8.43 40.98 -11.29
C LEU A 44 -7.74 41.93 -12.26
N THR A 45 -7.03 42.92 -11.75
CA THR A 45 -6.45 44.01 -12.54
C THR A 45 -4.96 44.16 -12.22
N ASP A 46 -4.23 43.04 -12.22
CA ASP A 46 -2.79 43.05 -11.98
C ASP A 46 -2.07 44.03 -12.93
N HIS A 47 -1.04 44.71 -12.43
CA HIS A 47 -0.23 45.64 -13.22
C HIS A 47 0.41 44.99 -14.45
N ASP A 48 0.10 45.56 -15.61
CA ASP A 48 0.64 45.21 -16.93
C ASP A 48 0.62 43.70 -17.21
N THR A 49 -0.31 42.95 -16.65
CA THR A 49 -0.38 41.49 -16.83
C THR A 49 -1.78 40.94 -16.71
N THR A 50 -2.06 39.93 -17.53
CA THR A 50 -3.31 39.16 -17.46
C THR A 50 -3.05 37.69 -17.10
N ASP A 51 -1.82 37.35 -16.70
CA ASP A 51 -1.40 35.97 -16.40
C ASP A 51 -2.21 35.32 -15.26
N GLY A 52 -2.72 36.13 -14.33
CA GLY A 52 -3.56 35.68 -13.22
C GLY A 52 -5.01 35.41 -13.61
N LEU A 53 -5.51 35.96 -14.73
CA LEU A 53 -6.92 35.92 -15.09
C LEU A 53 -7.51 34.50 -15.25
N PRO A 54 -6.83 33.53 -15.89
CA PRO A 54 -7.39 32.18 -16.03
C PRO A 54 -7.59 31.48 -14.67
N GLU A 55 -6.60 31.60 -13.78
CA GLU A 55 -6.69 31.03 -12.43
C GLU A 55 -7.77 31.74 -11.60
N PHE A 56 -7.87 33.06 -11.72
CA PHE A 56 -8.88 33.85 -11.03
C PHE A 56 -10.29 33.50 -11.48
N ARG A 57 -10.53 33.45 -12.80
CA ARG A 57 -11.83 33.05 -13.38
C ARG A 57 -12.27 31.68 -12.87
N ASP A 58 -11.38 30.70 -12.93
CA ASP A 58 -11.69 29.32 -12.50
C ASP A 58 -11.93 29.25 -10.98
N ALA A 59 -11.26 30.10 -10.18
CA ALA A 59 -11.48 30.19 -8.75
C ALA A 59 -12.81 30.89 -8.41
N LEU A 60 -13.13 32.02 -9.05
CA LEU A 60 -14.40 32.72 -8.88
C LEU A 60 -15.58 31.84 -9.30
N ALA A 61 -15.45 31.08 -10.39
CA ALA A 61 -16.50 30.17 -10.86
C ALA A 61 -16.87 29.11 -9.80
N ARG A 62 -15.90 28.57 -9.06
CA ARG A 62 -16.14 27.62 -7.95
C ARG A 62 -16.89 28.24 -6.78
N HIS A 63 -16.69 29.53 -6.55
CA HIS A 63 -17.36 30.30 -5.50
C HIS A 63 -18.62 31.01 -5.98
N GLY A 64 -18.92 30.91 -7.27
CA GLY A 64 -20.09 31.50 -7.88
C GLY A 64 -20.08 33.03 -7.91
N ILE A 65 -18.90 33.63 -8.09
CA ILE A 65 -18.74 35.08 -8.26
C ILE A 65 -18.61 35.38 -9.75
N GLY A 66 -19.24 36.47 -10.22
CA GLY A 66 -19.15 36.91 -11.61
C GLY A 66 -17.72 37.35 -11.98
N PHE A 67 -17.20 36.88 -13.10
CA PHE A 67 -15.87 37.25 -13.59
C PHE A 67 -15.96 38.28 -14.72
N ILE A 68 -15.15 39.33 -14.62
CA ILE A 68 -14.89 40.29 -15.70
C ILE A 68 -13.37 40.34 -15.94
N SER A 69 -12.94 40.26 -17.20
CA SER A 69 -11.53 40.41 -17.53
C SER A 69 -11.07 41.84 -17.23
N GLY A 70 -9.93 41.97 -16.56
CA GLY A 70 -9.36 43.23 -16.11
C GLY A 70 -7.84 43.24 -16.30
N VAL A 71 -7.27 44.44 -16.44
CA VAL A 71 -5.83 44.71 -16.28
C VAL A 71 -5.66 46.17 -15.91
N GLU A 72 -4.66 46.48 -15.10
CA GLU A 72 -4.24 47.86 -14.85
C GLU A 72 -2.96 48.16 -15.66
N LEU A 73 -3.04 49.11 -16.58
CA LEU A 73 -1.91 49.48 -17.43
C LEU A 73 -1.18 50.69 -16.85
N THR A 74 0.14 50.57 -16.71
CA THR A 74 1.02 51.68 -16.33
C THR A 74 1.33 52.52 -17.56
N VAL A 75 0.89 53.78 -17.56
CA VAL A 75 0.97 54.69 -18.72
C VAL A 75 1.56 56.04 -18.32
N SER A 76 2.12 56.76 -19.29
CA SER A 76 2.60 58.12 -19.05
C SER A 76 1.56 59.16 -19.48
N TYR A 77 1.31 60.15 -18.61
CA TYR A 77 0.53 61.34 -18.91
C TYR A 77 1.31 62.59 -18.52
N HIS A 78 1.63 63.45 -19.49
CA HIS A 78 2.50 64.63 -19.32
C HIS A 78 3.86 64.37 -18.65
N GLY A 79 4.40 63.16 -18.80
CA GLY A 79 5.67 62.76 -18.20
C GLY A 79 5.56 62.23 -16.76
N GLU A 80 4.36 62.21 -16.19
CA GLU A 80 4.06 61.53 -14.93
C GLU A 80 3.46 60.15 -15.21
N GLU A 81 3.67 59.22 -14.29
CA GLU A 81 3.13 57.85 -14.38
C GLU A 81 1.72 57.82 -13.81
N VAL A 82 0.78 57.25 -14.56
CA VAL A 82 -0.64 57.14 -14.21
C VAL A 82 -1.14 55.76 -14.58
N HIS A 83 -2.22 55.32 -13.94
CA HIS A 83 -2.77 53.98 -14.17
C HIS A 83 -4.12 54.02 -14.88
N LEU A 84 -4.28 53.13 -15.85
CA LEU A 84 -5.49 52.98 -16.65
C LEU A 84 -6.04 51.56 -16.50
N LEU A 85 -7.23 51.44 -15.93
CA LEU A 85 -7.95 50.18 -15.80
C LEU A 85 -8.64 49.83 -17.12
N ALA A 86 -8.50 48.59 -17.56
CA ALA A 86 -9.09 48.10 -18.79
C ALA A 86 -10.00 46.90 -18.50
N TYR A 87 -11.30 47.03 -18.79
CA TYR A 87 -12.30 46.00 -18.50
C TYR A 87 -12.89 45.38 -19.74
N GLY A 88 -13.21 44.08 -19.69
CA GLY A 88 -13.84 43.35 -20.80
C GLY A 88 -12.91 43.15 -22.00
N ILE A 89 -11.60 43.26 -21.77
CA ILE A 89 -10.58 43.01 -22.79
C ILE A 89 -10.57 41.54 -23.19
N ASP A 90 -10.18 41.25 -24.45
CA ASP A 90 -9.72 39.94 -24.86
C ASP A 90 -8.28 39.75 -24.34
N PRO A 91 -8.06 38.90 -23.30
CA PRO A 91 -6.73 38.70 -22.76
C PRO A 91 -5.81 37.96 -23.74
N ALA A 92 -6.34 37.37 -24.82
CA ALA A 92 -5.54 36.75 -25.87
C ALA A 92 -5.14 37.71 -27.00
N ASP A 93 -5.56 38.98 -26.95
CA ASP A 93 -5.22 39.95 -27.99
C ASP A 93 -3.68 40.10 -28.09
N PRO A 94 -3.08 39.82 -29.26
CA PRO A 94 -1.64 39.77 -29.39
C PRO A 94 -0.97 41.14 -29.28
N VAL A 95 -1.68 42.23 -29.61
CA VAL A 95 -1.14 43.60 -29.55
C VAL A 95 -1.10 44.08 -28.11
N LEU A 96 -2.16 43.81 -27.33
CA LEU A 96 -2.21 44.10 -25.90
C LEU A 96 -1.14 43.30 -25.15
N GLN A 97 -1.01 41.99 -25.43
CA GLN A 97 0.02 41.15 -24.81
C GLN A 97 1.45 41.62 -25.11
N ALA A 98 1.73 41.99 -26.36
CA ALA A 98 3.03 42.50 -26.75
C ALA A 98 3.36 43.84 -26.04
N SER A 99 2.37 44.73 -25.95
CA SER A 99 2.52 46.03 -25.27
C SER A 99 2.77 45.88 -23.77
N MET A 100 2.00 45.02 -23.08
CA MET A 100 2.21 44.71 -21.66
C MET A 100 3.58 44.07 -21.40
N LEU A 101 4.03 43.17 -22.28
CA LEU A 101 5.38 42.60 -22.18
C LEU A 101 6.46 43.67 -22.33
N ALA A 102 6.27 44.64 -23.24
CA ALA A 102 7.20 45.75 -23.42
C ALA A 102 7.25 46.66 -22.19
N LEU A 103 6.09 47.01 -21.60
CA LEU A 103 5.99 47.80 -20.36
C LEU A 103 6.77 47.14 -19.21
N ARG A 104 6.55 45.84 -18.97
CA ARG A 104 7.26 45.09 -17.92
C ARG A 104 8.77 44.96 -18.17
N GLN A 105 9.21 44.92 -19.43
CA GLN A 105 10.63 44.90 -19.77
C GLN A 105 11.30 46.27 -19.59
N ALA A 106 10.56 47.36 -19.82
CA ALA A 106 11.03 48.72 -19.64
C ALA A 106 11.19 49.13 -18.17
N HIS A 107 10.49 48.44 -17.25
CA HIS A 107 10.55 48.66 -15.80
C HIS A 107 11.05 47.41 -15.03
N PRO A 108 12.36 47.04 -15.08
CA PRO A 108 12.89 45.81 -14.47
C PRO A 108 13.08 45.87 -12.95
N SER A 109 12.85 47.01 -12.32
CA SER A 109 12.92 47.15 -10.86
C SER A 109 11.52 47.20 -10.31
N HIS A 110 10.95 46.05 -9.92
CA HIS A 110 10.03 45.89 -8.77
C HIS A 110 9.51 44.45 -8.58
N THR A 111 10.09 43.42 -9.22
CA THR A 111 9.83 42.01 -8.86
C THR A 111 11.06 41.36 -8.23
N HIS A 112 11.25 41.51 -6.91
CA HIS A 112 11.88 40.49 -6.03
C HIS A 112 11.63 40.82 -4.54
N SER A 113 10.74 40.04 -3.91
CA SER A 113 10.94 39.40 -2.59
C SER A 113 12.06 39.99 -1.70
N ILE A 114 11.69 40.71 -0.61
CA ILE A 114 12.26 40.73 0.77
C ILE A 114 13.81 40.87 0.98
N ALA A 115 14.66 40.78 -0.05
CA ALA A 115 16.11 40.85 0.05
C ALA A 115 16.71 42.14 -0.54
N GLY A 116 15.90 42.96 -1.23
CA GLY A 116 16.31 44.28 -1.72
C GLY A 116 16.23 45.38 -0.66
N SER A 117 15.28 45.28 0.27
CA SER A 117 15.02 46.29 1.30
C SER A 117 16.03 46.27 2.46
N MET A 118 16.92 45.28 2.53
CA MET A 118 17.94 45.15 3.58
C MET A 118 19.40 45.33 3.10
N ARG A 119 19.61 45.96 1.94
CA ARG A 119 20.98 46.29 1.46
C ARG A 119 21.19 47.76 1.09
N VAL A 120 20.41 48.68 1.66
CA VAL A 120 20.68 50.13 1.58
C VAL A 120 21.13 50.73 2.93
N TRP A 121 20.92 50.08 4.07
CA TRP A 121 21.46 50.53 5.36
C TRP A 121 22.26 49.41 6.06
N GLY A 122 23.56 49.32 5.77
CA GLY A 122 24.46 48.48 6.57
C GLY A 122 25.73 47.92 5.93
N SER A 123 26.58 48.73 5.27
CA SER A 123 28.01 48.83 5.62
C SER A 123 28.81 49.71 4.63
N THR A 124 28.86 51.00 4.97
CA THR A 124 30.08 51.79 5.20
C THR A 124 31.12 52.02 4.08
N ARG A 125 31.18 53.31 3.70
CA ARG A 125 32.33 54.15 3.25
C ARG A 125 32.66 54.27 1.75
N MET A 126 32.13 55.38 1.21
CA MET A 126 32.58 56.21 0.08
C MET A 126 34.08 56.56 0.15
N PRO A 127 34.72 56.98 -0.97
CA PRO A 127 34.76 58.44 -1.23
C PRO A 127 34.65 58.88 -2.70
N ASN A 128 33.90 59.98 -2.85
CA ASN A 128 34.03 61.10 -3.79
C ASN A 128 33.76 60.92 -5.30
N GLY A 129 32.61 61.44 -5.72
CA GLY A 129 32.32 61.88 -7.09
C GLY A 129 30.84 62.13 -7.33
N ASP A 130 30.39 63.37 -7.12
CA ASP A 130 29.21 64.08 -7.69
C ASP A 130 27.96 63.27 -8.16
N PRO A 131 26.77 63.41 -7.54
CA PRO A 131 25.54 62.81 -8.04
C PRO A 131 24.90 63.71 -9.09
N SER A 132 25.35 63.62 -10.34
CA SER A 132 24.52 64.05 -11.46
C SER A 132 23.29 63.13 -11.55
N PRO A 133 22.06 63.66 -11.68
CA PRO A 133 20.88 62.83 -11.91
C PRO A 133 21.05 62.21 -13.28
N VAL A 134 21.27 60.90 -13.33
CA VAL A 134 21.22 60.17 -14.59
C VAL A 134 19.77 60.24 -15.06
N LYS A 135 19.52 61.16 -16.01
CA LYS A 135 18.40 61.07 -16.93
C LYS A 135 18.54 59.72 -17.65
N SER A 136 17.78 58.71 -17.21
CA SER A 136 17.45 57.60 -18.09
C SER A 136 16.36 58.07 -19.04
N SER A 137 16.77 58.76 -20.10
CA SER A 137 16.00 58.72 -21.34
C SER A 137 16.15 57.31 -21.90
N ALA A 138 15.28 56.41 -21.43
CA ALA A 138 14.96 55.20 -22.16
C ALA A 138 13.61 55.47 -22.84
N GLU A 139 13.68 55.68 -24.14
CA GLU A 139 12.56 55.71 -25.07
C GLU A 139 11.76 54.39 -24.90
N GLY A 140 10.50 54.45 -24.45
CA GLY A 140 9.67 53.24 -24.36
C GLY A 140 8.38 53.24 -23.54
N GLY A 141 7.97 54.33 -22.86
CA GLY A 141 6.71 54.36 -22.11
C GLY A 141 5.47 54.54 -23.00
N LEU A 142 4.36 53.86 -22.67
CA LEU A 142 3.08 53.94 -23.39
C LEU A 142 2.34 55.23 -22.99
N ASP A 143 2.00 56.10 -23.95
CA ASP A 143 1.22 57.33 -23.70
C ASP A 143 -0.25 57.00 -23.43
N ILE A 144 -0.91 57.75 -22.53
CA ILE A 144 -2.30 57.45 -22.12
C ILE A 144 -3.30 57.43 -23.29
N ALA A 145 -3.13 58.27 -24.31
CA ALA A 145 -4.04 58.27 -25.46
C ALA A 145 -3.86 56.99 -26.30
N GLN A 146 -2.61 56.53 -26.43
CA GLN A 146 -2.29 55.27 -27.10
C GLN A 146 -2.79 54.06 -26.31
N ALA A 147 -2.73 54.13 -24.97
CA ALA A 147 -3.24 53.09 -24.10
C ALA A 147 -4.77 52.95 -24.18
N ILE A 148 -5.52 54.05 -24.24
CA ILE A 148 -6.98 54.01 -24.43
C ILE A 148 -7.32 53.33 -25.77
N GLU A 149 -6.64 53.71 -26.85
CA GLU A 149 -6.83 53.08 -28.16
C GLU A 149 -6.51 51.59 -28.13
N LEU A 150 -5.43 51.19 -27.45
CA LEU A 150 -5.03 49.80 -27.28
C LEU A 150 -6.11 48.99 -26.54
N VAL A 151 -6.70 49.55 -25.49
CA VAL A 151 -7.79 48.89 -24.73
C VAL A 151 -9.01 48.67 -25.61
N HIS A 152 -9.39 49.66 -26.42
CA HIS A 152 -10.51 49.52 -27.36
C HIS A 152 -10.25 48.51 -28.47
N GLN A 153 -9.02 48.45 -28.99
CA GLN A 153 -8.62 47.45 -29.98
C GLN A 153 -8.74 46.03 -29.41
N ALA A 154 -8.40 45.84 -28.15
CA ALA A 154 -8.60 44.59 -27.42
C ALA A 154 -10.08 44.33 -27.03
N GLY A 155 -11.02 45.16 -27.50
CA GLY A 155 -12.46 45.01 -27.27
C GLY A 155 -12.95 45.50 -25.91
N GLY A 156 -12.06 46.02 -25.06
CA GLY A 156 -12.37 46.47 -23.71
C GLY A 156 -12.78 47.94 -23.61
N ARG A 157 -12.96 48.39 -22.38
CA ARG A 157 -13.32 49.77 -22.00
C ARG A 157 -12.27 50.35 -21.05
N ALA A 158 -11.87 51.59 -21.27
CA ALA A 158 -10.79 52.25 -20.55
C ALA A 158 -11.32 53.16 -19.43
N PHE A 159 -10.81 52.95 -18.22
CA PHE A 159 -11.18 53.66 -17.00
C PHE A 159 -9.96 54.28 -16.33
N LEU A 160 -10.05 55.53 -15.88
CA LEU A 160 -8.97 56.14 -15.11
C LEU A 160 -9.00 55.62 -13.67
N ALA A 161 -7.89 55.01 -13.21
CA ALA A 161 -7.73 54.48 -11.86
C ALA A 161 -7.52 55.62 -10.86
N HIS A 162 -8.07 55.48 -9.64
CA HIS A 162 -7.87 56.37 -8.50
C HIS A 162 -7.60 57.87 -8.85
N PRO A 163 -8.51 58.54 -9.59
CA PRO A 163 -8.29 59.83 -10.25
C PRO A 163 -7.92 61.00 -9.31
N HIS A 164 -8.30 60.92 -8.03
CA HIS A 164 -8.02 62.00 -7.08
C HIS A 164 -6.53 62.20 -6.78
N MET A 165 -5.68 61.22 -7.10
CA MET A 165 -4.23 61.33 -6.96
C MET A 165 -3.59 62.26 -8.01
N LEU A 166 -4.31 62.59 -9.09
CA LEU A 166 -3.80 63.40 -10.21
C LEU A 166 -4.01 64.90 -10.02
N ALA A 167 -5.05 65.31 -9.32
CA ALA A 167 -5.35 66.72 -9.07
C ALA A 167 -5.97 66.90 -7.68
N GLY A 168 -5.43 67.87 -6.92
CA GLY A 168 -5.86 68.16 -5.55
C GLY A 168 -7.21 68.86 -5.41
N ASP A 169 -7.80 69.35 -6.51
CA ASP A 169 -9.09 70.04 -6.54
C ASP A 169 -10.02 69.55 -7.66
N ALA A 170 -11.33 69.76 -7.47
CA ALA A 170 -12.36 69.21 -8.35
C ALA A 170 -12.37 69.84 -9.76
N ASP A 171 -11.97 71.11 -9.87
CA ASP A 171 -11.94 71.82 -11.15
C ASP A 171 -10.76 71.37 -12.02
N GLY A 172 -9.57 71.17 -11.43
CA GLY A 172 -8.43 70.58 -12.13
C GLY A 172 -8.73 69.16 -12.62
N LEU A 173 -9.42 68.35 -11.80
CA LEU A 173 -9.80 67.00 -12.22
C LEU A 173 -10.87 67.01 -13.32
N ARG A 174 -11.81 67.96 -13.30
CA ARG A 174 -12.80 68.12 -14.38
C ARG A 174 -12.13 68.38 -15.73
N ASP A 175 -11.10 69.23 -15.76
CA ASP A 175 -10.42 69.55 -17.00
C ASP A 175 -9.60 68.36 -17.53
N ILE A 176 -8.91 67.61 -16.66
CA ILE A 176 -8.22 66.37 -17.05
C ILE A 176 -9.20 65.33 -17.61
N LEU A 177 -10.32 65.08 -16.93
CA LEU A 177 -11.31 64.10 -17.40
C LEU A 177 -11.97 64.53 -18.72
N ARG A 178 -12.16 65.84 -18.94
CA ARG A 178 -12.68 66.34 -20.22
C ARG A 178 -11.67 66.12 -21.35
N GLU A 179 -10.38 66.32 -21.09
CA GLU A 179 -9.31 66.04 -22.04
C GLU A 179 -9.22 64.53 -22.35
N LEU A 180 -9.13 63.68 -21.34
CA LEU A 180 -9.06 62.23 -21.55
C LEU A 180 -10.32 61.66 -22.20
N LYS A 181 -11.50 62.22 -21.91
CA LYS A 181 -12.74 61.86 -22.61
C LYS A 181 -12.65 62.19 -24.11
N ALA A 182 -12.02 63.30 -24.48
CA ALA A 182 -11.80 63.62 -25.90
C ALA A 182 -10.86 62.60 -26.58
N HIS A 183 -10.01 61.93 -25.80
CA HIS A 183 -9.14 60.82 -26.24
C HIS A 183 -9.81 59.43 -26.15
N GLY A 184 -11.09 59.35 -25.77
CA GLY A 184 -11.86 58.10 -25.79
C GLY A 184 -12.00 57.41 -24.43
N LEU A 185 -11.64 58.06 -23.32
CA LEU A 185 -11.88 57.48 -21.99
C LEU A 185 -13.37 57.15 -21.79
N ASP A 186 -13.68 55.91 -21.38
CA ASP A 186 -15.06 55.44 -21.20
C ASP A 186 -15.58 55.68 -19.78
N GLY A 187 -14.69 55.69 -18.79
CA GLY A 187 -15.09 55.78 -17.40
C GLY A 187 -14.00 56.18 -16.43
N VAL A 188 -14.38 56.22 -15.16
CA VAL A 188 -13.50 56.58 -14.05
C VAL A 188 -13.82 55.75 -12.81
N GLU A 189 -12.80 55.43 -12.02
CA GLU A 189 -12.98 54.79 -10.72
C GLU A 189 -13.52 55.81 -9.70
N ALA A 190 -14.84 55.76 -9.50
CA ALA A 190 -15.55 56.68 -8.61
C ALA A 190 -15.75 56.09 -7.20
N TYR A 191 -15.88 54.77 -7.11
CA TYR A 191 -16.15 54.05 -5.85
C TYR A 191 -14.89 53.31 -5.40
N TYR A 192 -13.92 54.09 -4.90
CA TYR A 192 -12.64 53.58 -4.39
C TYR A 192 -12.68 53.47 -2.86
N GLN A 193 -12.15 52.38 -2.28
CA GLN A 193 -12.25 52.11 -0.83
C GLN A 193 -11.65 53.25 0.03
N SER A 194 -10.56 53.86 -0.44
CA SER A 194 -9.89 54.94 0.29
C SER A 194 -10.55 56.32 0.11
N TYR A 195 -11.60 56.43 -0.71
CA TYR A 195 -12.34 57.68 -0.89
C TYR A 195 -13.43 57.85 0.16
N THR A 196 -13.52 59.05 0.72
CA THR A 196 -14.65 59.44 1.55
C THR A 196 -15.94 59.44 0.72
N PRO A 197 -17.12 59.22 1.33
CA PRO A 197 -18.40 59.27 0.62
C PRO A 197 -18.63 60.58 -0.16
N GLN A 198 -18.07 61.69 0.33
CA GLN A 198 -18.13 62.99 -0.32
C GLN A 198 -17.29 63.04 -1.60
N GLN A 199 -16.11 62.42 -1.60
CA GLN A 199 -15.27 62.26 -2.80
C GLN A 199 -15.91 61.32 -3.82
N GLN A 200 -16.47 60.19 -3.37
CA GLN A 200 -17.18 59.24 -4.25
C GLN A 200 -18.39 59.91 -4.92
N GLN A 201 -19.17 60.69 -4.16
CA GLN A 201 -20.33 61.41 -4.69
C GLN A 201 -19.90 62.53 -5.67
N MET A 202 -18.82 63.25 -5.37
CA MET A 202 -18.25 64.25 -6.27
C MET A 202 -17.79 63.63 -7.59
N LEU A 203 -17.04 62.53 -7.56
CA LEU A 203 -16.57 61.82 -8.75
C LEU A 203 -17.71 61.19 -9.55
N ALA A 204 -18.70 60.60 -8.88
CA ALA A 204 -19.88 60.07 -9.55
C ALA A 204 -20.71 61.19 -10.22
N ALA A 205 -20.83 62.36 -9.60
CA ALA A 205 -21.49 63.52 -10.19
C ALA A 205 -20.71 64.08 -11.38
N LEU A 206 -19.37 64.12 -11.29
CA LEU A 206 -18.50 64.57 -12.37
C LEU A 206 -18.51 63.60 -13.56
N ALA A 207 -18.50 62.30 -13.29
CA ALA A 207 -18.66 61.25 -14.31
C ALA A 207 -20.03 61.38 -15.00
N ALA A 208 -21.11 61.63 -14.26
CA ALA A 208 -22.42 61.87 -14.83
C ALA A 208 -22.49 63.17 -15.66
N GLU A 209 -21.86 64.26 -15.20
CA GLU A 209 -21.77 65.54 -15.94
C GLU A 209 -21.05 65.36 -17.27
N LEU A 210 -19.97 64.59 -17.26
CA LEU A 210 -19.15 64.32 -18.43
C LEU A 210 -19.60 63.07 -19.19
N ASP A 211 -20.73 62.43 -18.87
CA ASP A 211 -21.23 61.20 -19.50
C ASP A 211 -20.17 60.09 -19.59
N LEU A 212 -19.53 59.79 -18.46
CA LEU A 212 -18.55 58.72 -18.24
C LEU A 212 -19.16 57.64 -17.34
N LEU A 213 -18.75 56.39 -17.55
CA LEU A 213 -19.11 55.26 -16.69
C LEU A 213 -18.34 55.33 -15.37
N THR A 214 -18.87 54.67 -14.34
CA THR A 214 -18.20 54.53 -13.04
C THR A 214 -17.81 53.08 -12.79
N SER A 215 -16.65 52.85 -12.19
CA SER A 215 -16.22 51.56 -11.64
C SER A 215 -15.98 51.69 -10.12
N GLY A 216 -15.81 50.54 -9.46
CA GLY A 216 -15.49 50.49 -8.03
C GLY A 216 -14.65 49.27 -7.66
N GLY A 217 -13.66 49.50 -6.80
CA GLY A 217 -12.72 48.48 -6.37
C GLY A 217 -11.90 48.90 -5.16
N THR A 218 -11.16 47.94 -4.62
CA THR A 218 -10.44 48.10 -3.36
C THR A 218 -8.97 48.44 -3.53
N ASP A 219 -8.39 48.12 -4.69
CA ASP A 219 -6.95 48.16 -4.99
C ASP A 219 -6.12 47.38 -3.94
N ALA A 220 -6.64 46.21 -3.58
CA ALA A 220 -6.05 45.38 -2.55
C ALA A 220 -4.72 44.73 -2.99
N HIS A 221 -3.63 45.08 -2.30
CA HIS A 221 -2.29 44.54 -2.52
C HIS A 221 -1.82 43.58 -1.39
N GLU A 222 -2.06 43.90 -0.11
CA GLU A 222 -1.70 43.02 1.00
C GLU A 222 -2.88 42.58 1.88
N ALA A 223 -2.80 41.38 2.47
CA ALA A 223 -3.82 40.90 3.42
C ALA A 223 -3.91 41.74 4.73
N ARG A 224 -2.97 42.67 4.96
CA ARG A 224 -2.91 43.52 6.17
C ARG A 224 -2.73 45.01 5.89
N ASP A 225 -2.22 45.42 4.74
CA ASP A 225 -2.12 46.84 4.40
C ASP A 225 -3.49 47.35 3.96
N HIS A 226 -3.97 48.37 4.68
CA HIS A 226 -5.22 49.12 4.48
C HIS A 226 -6.54 48.61 5.09
N GLY A 227 -6.52 47.60 5.96
CA GLY A 227 -7.71 47.27 6.77
C GLY A 227 -8.83 46.63 5.96
N ILE A 228 -8.50 45.53 5.27
CA ILE A 228 -9.50 44.62 4.69
C ILE A 228 -10.22 43.87 5.81
N GLU A 229 -10.98 44.59 6.64
CA GLU A 229 -12.11 44.00 7.37
C GLU A 229 -13.29 43.77 6.40
N HIS A 230 -13.25 44.36 5.20
CA HIS A 230 -14.31 44.32 4.18
C HIS A 230 -13.73 44.28 2.75
N ALA A 231 -13.69 43.12 2.10
CA ALA A 231 -13.38 43.02 0.67
C ALA A 231 -14.58 43.50 -0.20
N GLY A 232 -14.28 44.17 -1.32
CA GLY A 232 -15.27 44.77 -2.23
C GLY A 232 -15.92 46.09 -1.75
N VAL A 233 -16.40 46.87 -2.72
CA VAL A 233 -17.04 48.18 -2.55
C VAL A 233 -18.51 48.11 -2.98
N ASP A 234 -19.38 48.82 -2.24
CA ASP A 234 -20.80 48.93 -2.56
C ASP A 234 -21.05 49.96 -3.67
N MET A 235 -21.44 49.49 -4.86
CA MET A 235 -21.77 50.31 -6.00
C MET A 235 -23.30 50.39 -6.16
N PRO A 236 -23.91 51.55 -6.48
CA PRO A 236 -25.35 51.61 -6.76
C PRO A 236 -25.73 50.63 -7.88
N THR A 237 -26.80 49.84 -7.68
CA THR A 237 -27.16 48.73 -8.58
C THR A 237 -27.39 49.20 -10.03
N ASP A 238 -27.94 50.40 -10.26
CA ASP A 238 -28.11 50.97 -11.60
C ASP A 238 -26.78 51.36 -12.26
N ALA A 239 -25.79 51.79 -11.47
CA ALA A 239 -24.46 52.08 -11.96
C ALA A 239 -23.72 50.77 -12.30
N TRP A 240 -23.82 49.75 -11.45
CA TRP A 240 -23.32 48.39 -11.72
C TRP A 240 -23.92 47.80 -13.01
N LYS A 241 -25.24 47.85 -13.18
CA LYS A 241 -25.91 47.34 -14.39
C LYS A 241 -25.45 48.06 -15.65
N ARG A 242 -25.27 49.39 -15.60
CA ARG A 242 -24.72 50.17 -16.73
C ARG A 242 -23.28 49.77 -17.05
N PHE A 243 -22.43 49.62 -16.04
CA PHE A 243 -21.06 49.12 -16.20
C PHE A 243 -21.04 47.72 -16.83
N ARG A 244 -21.70 46.74 -16.20
CA ARG A 244 -21.81 45.34 -16.66
C ARG A 244 -22.25 45.26 -18.12
N ASN A 245 -23.33 45.97 -18.45
CA ASN A 245 -23.89 45.93 -19.80
C ASN A 245 -22.96 46.57 -20.83
N ALA A 246 -22.24 47.64 -20.49
CA ALA A 246 -21.31 48.32 -21.40
C ALA A 246 -20.06 47.48 -21.69
N VAL A 247 -19.57 46.75 -20.69
CA VAL A 247 -18.40 45.87 -20.81
C VAL A 247 -18.73 44.56 -21.55
N ASN A 248 -19.96 44.05 -21.44
CA ASN A 248 -20.38 42.80 -22.11
C ASN A 248 -20.96 42.96 -23.54
N GLN A 249 -21.10 44.19 -24.07
CA GLN A 249 -21.84 44.45 -25.31
C GLN A 249 -21.16 43.97 -26.61
N ASN A 250 -19.87 43.66 -26.62
CA ASN A 250 -19.12 43.30 -27.85
C ASN A 250 -19.00 41.79 -28.13
N GLY A 251 -19.62 40.91 -27.31
CA GLY A 251 -19.62 39.45 -27.53
C GLY A 251 -20.51 38.94 -28.68
N SER A 252 -20.93 39.79 -29.63
CA SER A 252 -21.74 39.37 -30.78
C SER A 252 -20.87 39.01 -31.98
N GLY A 253 -20.66 37.71 -32.21
CA GLY A 253 -20.23 37.22 -33.52
C GLY A 253 -18.88 36.53 -33.53
N THR A 254 -18.84 35.29 -33.04
CA THR A 254 -18.06 34.23 -33.69
C THR A 254 -18.47 32.88 -33.10
N SER A 255 -19.11 32.06 -33.92
CA SER A 255 -19.30 30.64 -33.63
C SER A 255 -17.92 29.97 -33.61
N LEU A 256 -17.39 29.69 -32.44
CA LEU A 256 -16.24 28.78 -32.30
C LEU A 256 -16.78 27.36 -32.12
N SER A 257 -17.07 26.72 -33.26
CA SER A 257 -16.89 25.29 -33.40
C SER A 257 -15.40 24.99 -33.24
N GLY A 258 -14.96 24.72 -32.01
CA GLY A 258 -13.58 24.38 -31.71
C GLY A 258 -13.56 23.56 -30.43
N GLY A 259 -13.17 22.29 -30.56
CA GLY A 259 -13.05 21.37 -29.42
C GLY A 259 -12.18 21.97 -28.32
N ILE A 260 -12.56 21.69 -27.07
CA ILE A 260 -11.84 22.12 -25.87
C ILE A 260 -10.41 21.58 -25.94
N ALA A 261 -9.46 22.46 -26.22
CA ALA A 261 -8.03 22.17 -26.10
C ALA A 261 -7.67 22.24 -24.61
N VAL A 262 -7.42 21.08 -24.01
CA VAL A 262 -6.90 20.93 -22.64
C VAL A 262 -5.47 21.49 -22.58
N THR A 263 -5.24 22.57 -21.82
CA THR A 263 -3.91 23.10 -21.52
C THR A 263 -3.25 22.35 -20.34
N PRO A 264 -1.92 22.10 -20.37
CA PRO A 264 -1.24 21.24 -19.39
C PRO A 264 -0.82 21.96 -18.10
N GLY A 265 -0.84 21.25 -16.97
CA GLY A 265 -0.65 21.76 -15.60
C GLY A 265 0.73 22.38 -15.25
N ARG A 266 0.69 23.31 -14.27
CA ARG A 266 1.80 24.13 -13.70
C ARG A 266 2.91 23.29 -13.02
N ARG A 267 4.15 23.79 -13.04
CA ARG A 267 5.39 23.19 -12.47
C ARG A 267 5.67 23.56 -10.98
N PHE A 268 6.31 22.62 -10.27
CA PHE A 268 6.57 22.52 -8.82
C PHE A 268 7.62 23.50 -8.20
N LYS A 269 7.39 24.05 -6.99
CA LYS A 269 8.28 25.01 -6.26
C LYS A 269 9.01 24.37 -5.04
N TRP A 270 10.34 24.26 -5.11
CA TRP A 270 11.20 23.46 -4.21
C TRP A 270 11.44 23.96 -2.77
N ARG A 271 11.30 25.26 -2.48
CA ARG A 271 11.82 25.85 -1.22
C ARG A 271 10.94 25.59 0.01
N HIS A 272 9.63 25.46 -0.15
CA HIS A 272 8.68 25.31 0.96
C HIS A 272 8.76 23.92 1.62
N PHE A 273 9.16 22.92 0.82
CA PHE A 273 9.27 21.53 1.25
C PHE A 273 10.48 21.28 2.17
N ILE A 274 11.60 21.99 2.00
CA ILE A 274 12.82 21.74 2.80
C ILE A 274 12.62 22.11 4.28
N PHE A 275 11.96 23.23 4.57
CA PHE A 275 11.85 23.76 5.92
C PHE A 275 10.90 22.95 6.83
N HIS A 276 9.82 22.39 6.29
CA HIS A 276 8.83 21.66 7.10
C HIS A 276 9.26 20.22 7.45
N PHE A 277 10.10 19.59 6.62
CA PHE A 277 10.42 18.17 6.77
C PHE A 277 11.84 17.90 7.30
N VAL A 278 12.83 18.72 6.96
CA VAL A 278 14.24 18.43 7.31
C VAL A 278 14.58 18.86 8.74
N PHE A 279 14.08 20.02 9.19
CA PHE A 279 14.46 20.61 10.46
C PHE A 279 13.98 19.84 11.71
N PRO A 280 12.71 19.36 11.79
CA PRO A 280 12.25 18.60 12.96
C PRO A 280 12.99 17.27 13.13
N THR A 281 13.38 16.65 12.01
CA THR A 281 14.11 15.37 12.02
C THR A 281 15.52 15.53 12.58
N ALA A 282 16.19 16.64 12.27
CA ALA A 282 17.51 16.96 12.82
C ALA A 282 17.45 17.19 14.35
N MET A 283 16.40 17.85 14.83
CA MET A 283 16.18 18.08 16.26
C MET A 283 15.97 16.78 17.04
N ALA A 284 15.17 15.86 16.51
CA ALA A 284 14.92 14.56 17.13
C ALA A 284 16.20 13.72 17.26
N LEU A 285 17.08 13.77 16.24
CA LEU A 285 18.36 13.08 16.24
C LEU A 285 19.29 13.59 17.37
N ALA A 286 19.30 14.90 17.60
CA ALA A 286 20.09 15.52 18.67
C ALA A 286 19.60 15.09 20.06
N LEU A 287 18.29 15.06 20.29
CA LEU A 287 17.71 14.61 21.56
C LEU A 287 17.99 13.13 21.83
N PHE A 288 17.92 12.28 20.81
CA PHE A 288 18.25 10.86 20.94
C PHE A 288 19.71 10.65 21.35
N ALA A 289 20.64 11.41 20.75
CA ALA A 289 22.05 11.35 21.12
C ALA A 289 22.26 11.71 22.61
N VAL A 290 21.60 12.76 23.10
CA VAL A 290 21.69 13.16 24.51
C VAL A 290 21.15 12.06 25.44
N ALA A 291 20.01 11.45 25.12
CA ALA A 291 19.46 10.36 25.94
C ALA A 291 20.38 9.12 25.96
N MET A 292 20.94 8.76 24.80
CA MET A 292 21.79 7.58 24.68
C MET A 292 23.11 7.72 25.46
N PHE A 293 23.80 8.85 25.30
CA PHE A 293 25.09 9.08 25.97
C PHE A 293 24.94 9.54 27.42
N GLY A 294 23.89 10.29 27.74
CA GLY A 294 23.66 10.86 29.08
C GLY A 294 23.01 9.89 30.07
N VAL A 295 22.19 8.94 29.59
CA VAL A 295 21.37 8.09 30.48
C VAL A 295 21.65 6.61 30.25
N PHE A 296 21.51 6.13 29.01
CA PHE A 296 21.55 4.69 28.73
C PHE A 296 22.94 4.09 28.93
N LEU A 297 23.97 4.73 28.39
CA LEU A 297 25.32 4.19 28.41
C LEU A 297 25.91 4.06 29.84
N PRO A 298 25.77 5.05 30.75
CA PRO A 298 26.17 4.89 32.14
C PRO A 298 25.41 3.78 32.88
N ALA A 299 24.11 3.61 32.62
CA ALA A 299 23.30 2.56 33.22
C ALA A 299 23.76 1.16 32.77
N PHE A 300 24.05 1.01 31.47
CA PHE A 300 24.56 -0.23 30.90
C PHE A 300 25.92 -0.64 31.49
N GLN A 301 26.84 0.31 31.68
CA GLN A 301 28.15 0.04 32.28
C GLN A 301 28.04 -0.54 33.70
N ARG A 302 27.11 -0.01 34.52
CA ARG A 302 26.87 -0.50 35.88
C ARG A 302 26.34 -1.94 35.87
N SER A 303 25.35 -2.21 35.03
CA SER A 303 24.75 -3.55 34.88
C SER A 303 25.76 -4.61 34.43
N LEU A 304 26.68 -4.25 33.51
CA LEU A 304 27.68 -5.19 33.00
C LEU A 304 28.68 -5.60 34.08
N LEU A 305 29.09 -4.66 34.94
CA LEU A 305 29.97 -4.94 36.08
C LEU A 305 29.27 -5.83 37.12
N GLU A 306 28.01 -5.54 37.45
CA GLU A 306 27.20 -6.38 38.36
C GLU A 306 27.05 -7.81 37.86
N ARG A 307 26.81 -8.00 36.55
CA ARG A 307 26.72 -9.34 35.96
C ARG A 307 28.03 -10.12 36.03
N LYS A 308 29.18 -9.46 35.85
CA LYS A 308 30.50 -10.09 35.97
C LYS A 308 30.82 -10.47 37.41
N ARG A 309 30.38 -9.66 38.39
CA ARG A 309 30.44 -9.99 39.82
C ARG A 309 29.63 -11.24 40.14
N GLU A 310 28.39 -11.32 39.66
CA GLU A 310 27.53 -12.49 39.85
C GLU A 310 28.17 -13.77 39.29
N MET A 311 28.78 -13.68 38.10
CA MET A 311 29.46 -14.81 37.47
C MET A 311 30.62 -15.35 38.32
N ILE A 312 31.50 -14.49 38.86
CA ILE A 312 32.61 -14.98 39.69
C ILE A 312 32.14 -15.54 41.02
N ARG A 313 31.01 -15.07 41.54
CA ARG A 313 30.36 -15.67 42.71
C ARG A 313 29.91 -17.10 42.44
N GLU A 314 29.17 -17.32 41.36
CA GLU A 314 28.70 -18.66 40.98
C GLU A 314 29.84 -19.63 40.62
N LEU A 315 30.89 -19.12 39.98
CA LEU A 315 32.10 -19.90 39.69
C LEU A 315 32.82 -20.31 40.98
N THR A 316 32.99 -19.39 41.93
CA THR A 316 33.55 -19.70 43.25
C THR A 316 32.66 -20.69 44.00
N ASN A 317 31.33 -20.59 43.92
CA ASN A 317 30.41 -21.57 44.50
C ASN A 317 30.58 -22.96 43.89
N SER A 318 30.76 -23.05 42.58
CA SER A 318 31.01 -24.32 41.89
C SER A 318 32.32 -24.97 42.34
N ALA A 319 33.40 -24.18 42.47
CA ALA A 319 34.67 -24.68 42.97
C ALA A 319 34.63 -25.02 44.47
N TRP A 320 33.85 -24.28 45.26
CA TRP A 320 33.56 -24.59 46.66
C TRP A 320 32.82 -25.93 46.80
N SER A 321 31.87 -26.24 45.90
CA SER A 321 31.16 -27.52 45.89
C SER A 321 32.11 -28.71 45.66
N ILE A 322 33.21 -28.53 44.94
CA ILE A 322 34.24 -29.56 44.78
C ILE A 322 34.94 -29.84 46.12
N LEU A 323 35.24 -28.80 46.90
CA LEU A 323 35.78 -28.98 48.26
C LEU A 323 34.78 -29.74 49.15
N ALA A 324 33.49 -29.39 49.06
CA ALA A 324 32.43 -30.03 49.82
C ALA A 324 32.17 -31.50 49.42
N GLU A 325 32.40 -31.87 48.16
CA GLU A 325 32.33 -33.25 47.66
C GLU A 325 33.41 -34.11 48.34
N TYR A 326 34.67 -33.67 48.30
CA TYR A 326 35.78 -34.42 48.88
C TYR A 326 35.78 -34.43 50.42
N GLU A 327 35.28 -33.39 51.08
CA GLU A 327 35.04 -33.40 52.54
C GLU A 327 33.97 -34.45 52.92
N ARG A 328 32.95 -34.64 52.07
CA ARG A 328 31.94 -35.67 52.31
C ARG A 328 32.54 -37.07 52.22
N ASP A 329 33.42 -37.30 51.26
CA ASP A 329 34.14 -38.58 51.11
C ASP A 329 35.13 -38.83 52.26
N GLU A 330 35.80 -37.77 52.76
CA GLU A 330 36.58 -37.82 54.01
C GLU A 330 35.70 -38.25 55.18
N ARG A 331 34.55 -37.61 55.36
CA ARG A 331 33.63 -37.89 56.47
C ARG A 331 32.98 -39.26 56.37
N ALA A 332 32.79 -39.77 55.15
CA ALA A 332 32.31 -41.13 54.89
C ALA A 332 33.40 -42.20 55.10
N GLY A 333 34.65 -41.80 55.36
CA GLY A 333 35.79 -42.71 55.54
C GLY A 333 36.30 -43.34 54.24
N LEU A 334 35.88 -42.83 53.08
CA LEU A 334 36.32 -43.30 51.77
C LEU A 334 37.72 -42.77 51.41
N LEU A 335 38.08 -41.60 51.94
CA LEU A 335 39.38 -40.95 51.75
C LEU A 335 39.93 -40.50 53.10
N THR A 336 41.26 -40.51 53.25
CA THR A 336 41.87 -39.79 54.38
C THR A 336 41.80 -38.29 54.12
N ARG A 337 41.82 -37.45 55.18
CA ARG A 337 41.85 -35.99 55.04
C ARG A 337 42.97 -35.50 54.11
N ALA A 338 44.14 -36.12 54.19
CA ALA A 338 45.28 -35.78 53.35
C ALA A 338 45.02 -36.12 51.87
N ASP A 339 44.42 -37.27 51.60
CA ASP A 339 44.07 -37.68 50.24
C ASP A 339 42.95 -36.81 49.66
N ALA A 340 41.88 -36.56 50.43
CA ALA A 340 40.76 -35.69 50.04
C ALA A 340 41.24 -34.27 49.73
N GLN A 341 42.08 -33.68 50.59
CA GLN A 341 42.66 -32.36 50.36
C GLN A 341 43.59 -32.33 49.14
N SER A 342 44.40 -33.37 48.92
CA SER A 342 45.30 -33.45 47.77
C SER A 342 44.52 -33.58 46.45
N MET A 343 43.47 -34.42 46.42
CA MET A 343 42.61 -34.61 45.25
C MET A 343 41.76 -33.37 44.94
N ALA A 344 41.19 -32.73 45.96
CA ALA A 344 40.44 -31.49 45.79
C ALA A 344 41.32 -30.36 45.24
N ARG A 345 42.54 -30.20 45.80
CA ARG A 345 43.55 -29.27 45.30
C ARG A 345 43.89 -29.54 43.85
N GLY A 346 44.19 -30.80 43.51
CA GLY A 346 44.54 -31.19 42.14
C GLY A 346 43.40 -30.89 41.16
N ARG A 347 42.14 -31.15 41.53
CA ARG A 347 40.99 -30.87 40.68
C ARG A 347 40.80 -29.37 40.46
N ILE A 348 40.93 -28.54 41.50
CA ILE A 348 40.75 -27.09 41.41
C ILE A 348 41.93 -26.42 40.67
N GLU A 349 43.14 -26.95 40.80
CA GLU A 349 44.34 -26.41 40.14
C GLU A 349 44.24 -26.37 38.62
N TYR A 350 43.52 -27.31 38.00
CA TYR A 350 43.31 -27.36 36.55
C TYR A 350 42.05 -26.61 36.07
N LEU A 351 41.21 -26.09 36.98
CA LEU A 351 40.04 -25.32 36.58
C LEU A 351 40.46 -23.98 35.98
N ARG A 352 40.12 -23.81 34.71
CA ARG A 352 40.33 -22.57 33.96
C ARG A 352 39.01 -22.11 33.35
N TYR A 353 38.81 -20.81 33.30
CA TYR A 353 37.64 -20.21 32.68
C TYR A 353 38.03 -18.91 31.96
N GLY A 354 37.01 -18.23 31.41
CA GLY A 354 37.20 -17.03 30.60
C GLY A 354 37.61 -17.34 29.15
N ARG A 355 37.61 -16.31 28.30
CA ARG A 355 37.77 -16.46 26.83
C ARG A 355 39.10 -17.10 26.42
N GLU A 356 40.16 -16.90 27.19
CA GLU A 356 41.50 -17.43 26.91
C GLU A 356 41.82 -18.69 27.71
N ALA A 357 40.87 -19.22 28.51
CA ALA A 357 41.10 -20.28 29.48
C ALA A 357 42.30 -19.99 30.41
N LYS A 358 42.49 -18.71 30.76
CA LYS A 358 43.60 -18.25 31.61
C LYS A 358 43.16 -17.80 33.00
N ASP A 359 41.87 -17.55 33.21
CA ASP A 359 41.36 -17.19 34.54
C ASP A 359 41.30 -18.43 35.43
N TYR A 360 41.49 -18.24 36.73
CA TYR A 360 41.90 -19.32 37.63
C TYR A 360 41.37 -19.17 39.05
N PHE A 361 41.37 -20.28 39.78
CA PHE A 361 41.07 -20.34 41.21
C PHE A 361 42.36 -20.49 42.02
N TRP A 362 42.37 -19.93 43.23
CA TRP A 362 43.44 -20.17 44.20
C TRP A 362 42.87 -20.57 45.55
N LEU A 363 43.69 -21.26 46.34
CA LEU A 363 43.41 -21.70 47.68
C LEU A 363 44.46 -21.15 48.65
N GLN A 364 44.02 -20.60 49.77
CA GLN A 364 44.85 -20.27 50.92
C GLN A 364 44.21 -20.81 52.19
N ASP A 365 44.91 -20.80 53.32
CA ASP A 365 44.29 -21.04 54.62
C ASP A 365 43.96 -19.72 55.38
N MET A 366 43.44 -19.88 56.60
CA MET A 366 43.15 -18.78 57.51
C MET A 366 44.39 -18.14 58.15
N HIS A 367 45.58 -18.75 58.06
CA HIS A 367 46.84 -18.20 58.55
C HIS A 367 47.76 -17.95 57.34
N PRO A 368 47.45 -16.89 56.57
CA PRO A 368 47.48 -16.81 55.11
C PRO A 368 48.70 -17.51 54.50
N ARG A 369 48.60 -18.83 54.36
CA ARG A 369 49.53 -19.68 53.64
C ARG A 369 48.86 -20.12 52.36
N ILE A 370 49.55 -19.97 51.23
CA ILE A 370 48.99 -20.40 49.94
C ILE A 370 49.02 -21.93 49.88
N ILE A 371 47.86 -22.52 49.66
CA ILE A 371 47.70 -23.97 49.53
C ILE A 371 47.91 -24.38 48.07
N MET A 372 47.38 -23.57 47.16
CA MET A 372 47.52 -23.76 45.72
C MET A 372 47.25 -22.46 44.98
N HIS A 373 48.21 -22.05 44.16
CA HIS A 373 48.04 -21.04 43.14
C HIS A 373 48.64 -21.53 41.82
N PRO A 374 47.89 -21.52 40.70
CA PRO A 374 48.32 -22.19 39.48
C PRO A 374 49.48 -21.49 38.76
N TYR A 375 49.54 -20.15 38.78
CA TYR A 375 50.63 -19.38 38.14
C TYR A 375 51.77 -18.94 39.07
N ARG A 376 51.56 -19.01 40.39
CA ARG A 376 52.51 -18.56 41.42
C ARG A 376 52.84 -19.72 42.33
N GLN A 377 53.36 -20.77 41.71
CA GLN A 377 53.75 -22.00 42.40
C GLN A 377 54.88 -21.74 43.42
N ASP A 378 55.65 -20.66 43.23
CA ASP A 378 56.63 -20.15 44.20
C ASP A 378 56.02 -19.81 45.56
N LEU A 379 54.73 -19.45 45.61
CA LEU A 379 54.02 -19.13 46.85
C LEU A 379 53.42 -20.36 47.53
N ASN A 380 53.27 -21.49 46.82
CA ASN A 380 52.62 -22.69 47.37
C ASN A 380 53.38 -23.23 48.59
N GLY A 381 52.69 -23.35 49.71
CA GLY A 381 53.22 -23.78 51.00
C GLY A 381 53.90 -22.67 51.82
N GLN A 382 54.05 -21.45 51.29
CA GLN A 382 54.66 -20.32 51.99
C GLN A 382 53.64 -19.50 52.77
N ASP A 383 54.06 -18.99 53.93
CA ASP A 383 53.33 -17.97 54.68
C ASP A 383 53.47 -16.61 53.97
N VAL A 384 52.34 -16.07 53.51
CA VAL A 384 52.26 -14.81 52.77
C VAL A 384 51.65 -13.68 53.60
N SER A 385 51.67 -13.79 54.94
CA SER A 385 51.18 -12.74 55.85
C SER A 385 51.90 -11.40 55.66
N ALA A 386 53.18 -11.43 55.28
CA ALA A 386 54.00 -10.24 55.00
C ALA A 386 53.94 -9.76 53.55
N PHE A 387 53.19 -10.44 52.67
CA PHE A 387 53.10 -10.09 51.25
C PHE A 387 52.21 -8.85 51.05
N LEU A 388 52.74 -7.86 50.35
CA LEU A 388 52.05 -6.60 50.05
C LEU A 388 51.79 -6.48 48.55
N ASP A 389 50.61 -5.97 48.16
CA ASP A 389 50.36 -5.54 46.79
C ASP A 389 51.18 -4.27 46.45
N PRO A 390 51.23 -3.84 45.17
CA PRO A 390 51.96 -2.62 44.78
C PRO A 390 51.48 -1.31 45.43
N ARG A 391 50.32 -1.31 46.11
CA ARG A 391 49.81 -0.18 46.90
C ARG A 391 50.18 -0.28 48.38
N GLY A 392 50.96 -1.30 48.77
CA GLY A 392 51.36 -1.55 50.16
C GLY A 392 50.28 -2.27 50.99
N VAL A 393 49.28 -2.88 50.35
CA VAL A 393 48.16 -3.52 51.02
C VAL A 393 48.47 -5.00 51.30
N PRO A 394 48.32 -5.51 52.55
CA PRO A 394 48.52 -6.92 52.86
C PRO A 394 47.32 -7.77 52.40
N ILE A 395 47.23 -8.03 51.11
CA ILE A 395 46.01 -8.57 50.46
C ILE A 395 45.57 -9.93 50.98
N PHE A 396 46.50 -10.88 51.25
CA PHE A 396 46.13 -12.22 51.71
C PHE A 396 45.64 -12.23 53.17
N VAL A 397 46.11 -11.27 53.97
CA VAL A 397 45.58 -11.00 55.31
C VAL A 397 44.17 -10.43 55.20
N GLN A 398 43.95 -9.49 54.27
CA GLN A 398 42.61 -8.94 54.04
C GLN A 398 41.62 -10.00 53.53
N PHE A 399 42.06 -10.99 52.75
CA PHE A 399 41.22 -12.11 52.34
C PHE A 399 40.77 -12.94 53.56
N ALA A 400 41.72 -13.28 54.44
CA ALA A 400 41.43 -14.00 55.67
C ALA A 400 40.52 -13.19 56.60
N ASP A 401 40.75 -11.89 56.75
CA ASP A 401 39.93 -11.02 57.59
C ASP A 401 38.52 -10.83 57.03
N LEU A 402 38.35 -10.73 55.71
CA LEU A 402 37.03 -10.65 55.09
C LEU A 402 36.23 -11.91 55.37
N VAL A 403 36.84 -13.08 55.18
CA VAL A 403 36.19 -14.37 55.46
C VAL A 403 35.89 -14.53 56.95
N ARG A 404 36.79 -14.12 57.86
CA ARG A 404 36.51 -14.14 59.31
C ARG A 404 35.33 -13.25 59.71
N ARG A 405 35.16 -12.10 59.06
CA ARG A 405 34.10 -11.13 59.38
C ARG A 405 32.75 -11.50 58.77
N GLN A 406 32.74 -11.97 57.52
CA GLN A 406 31.53 -12.08 56.71
C GLN A 406 31.33 -13.46 56.06
N GLY A 407 32.30 -14.38 56.18
CA GLY A 407 32.30 -15.70 55.53
C GLY A 407 32.64 -15.67 54.04
N GLU A 408 32.21 -14.63 53.34
CA GLU A 408 32.42 -14.41 51.91
C GLU A 408 32.31 -12.93 51.53
N GLY A 409 32.82 -12.53 50.36
CA GLY A 409 32.67 -11.15 49.88
C GLY A 409 33.54 -10.80 48.68
N TYR A 410 33.35 -9.58 48.16
CA TYR A 410 34.13 -9.02 47.06
C TYR A 410 35.24 -8.12 47.59
N ILE A 411 36.42 -8.16 46.96
CA ILE A 411 37.55 -7.32 47.31
C ILE A 411 38.36 -6.90 46.06
N GLU A 412 38.76 -5.63 46.01
CA GLU A 412 39.56 -5.05 44.92
C GLU A 412 41.02 -4.86 45.35
N TYR A 413 41.94 -5.41 44.57
CA TYR A 413 43.37 -5.37 44.81
C TYR A 413 44.16 -5.33 43.50
N TYR A 414 45.47 -5.06 43.58
CA TYR A 414 46.33 -5.09 42.40
C TYR A 414 47.04 -6.42 42.31
N TRP A 415 46.96 -7.05 41.14
CA TRP A 415 47.54 -8.36 40.92
C TRP A 415 48.12 -8.49 39.51
N GLN A 416 49.03 -9.44 39.34
CA GLN A 416 49.58 -9.75 38.03
C GLN A 416 48.48 -10.16 37.04
N TRP A 417 48.69 -9.80 35.77
CA TRP A 417 47.81 -10.11 34.67
C TRP A 417 47.93 -11.59 34.30
N LYS A 418 47.01 -12.43 34.79
CA LYS A 418 46.97 -13.87 34.51
C LYS A 418 48.35 -14.52 34.76
N ASP A 419 49.00 -14.95 33.69
CA ASP A 419 50.31 -15.60 33.64
C ASP A 419 51.50 -14.64 33.44
N ASP A 420 51.26 -13.34 33.26
CA ASP A 420 52.28 -12.31 33.07
C ASP A 420 52.58 -11.55 34.38
N PRO A 421 53.70 -11.87 35.07
CA PRO A 421 54.08 -11.22 36.33
C PRO A 421 54.59 -9.78 36.15
N SER A 422 54.93 -9.35 34.92
CA SER A 422 55.45 -8.01 34.66
C SER A 422 54.35 -6.94 34.58
N ARG A 423 53.11 -7.37 34.37
CA ARG A 423 51.93 -6.50 34.21
C ARG A 423 51.03 -6.60 35.42
N VAL A 424 51.01 -5.55 36.25
CA VAL A 424 50.11 -5.48 37.41
C VAL A 424 48.93 -4.56 37.10
N VAL A 425 47.72 -5.05 37.35
CA VAL A 425 46.45 -4.35 37.06
C VAL A 425 45.48 -4.46 38.24
N PRO A 426 44.45 -3.60 38.30
CA PRO A 426 43.36 -3.76 39.24
C PRO A 426 42.53 -5.02 38.94
N LYS A 427 42.35 -5.84 39.97
CA LYS A 427 41.58 -7.09 39.97
C LYS A 427 40.55 -7.05 41.10
N GLU A 428 39.32 -7.41 40.79
CA GLU A 428 38.28 -7.63 41.80
C GLU A 428 38.01 -9.12 41.90
N SER A 429 37.97 -9.65 43.12
CA SER A 429 37.71 -11.07 43.35
C SER A 429 36.60 -11.29 44.35
N TYR A 430 35.87 -12.37 44.15
CA TYR A 430 34.95 -12.92 45.13
C TYR A 430 35.64 -14.08 45.84
N ILE A 431 35.66 -14.01 47.16
CA ILE A 431 36.33 -14.98 48.03
C ILE A 431 35.33 -15.57 49.02
N ARG A 432 35.52 -16.85 49.35
CA ARG A 432 34.63 -17.60 50.23
C ARG A 432 35.41 -18.58 51.11
N GLY A 433 35.04 -18.65 52.38
CA GLY A 433 35.61 -19.61 53.33
C GLY A 433 35.06 -21.02 53.17
N PHE A 434 35.91 -22.01 53.40
CA PHE A 434 35.56 -23.42 53.58
C PHE A 434 36.03 -23.87 54.98
N GLU A 435 35.14 -23.73 55.96
CA GLU A 435 35.41 -23.96 57.38
C GLU A 435 35.98 -25.36 57.72
N PRO A 436 35.50 -26.49 57.16
CA PRO A 436 35.96 -27.83 57.56
C PRO A 436 37.48 -28.04 57.44
N TRP A 437 38.10 -27.38 56.46
CA TRP A 437 39.54 -27.40 56.25
C TRP A 437 40.25 -26.12 56.65
N GLY A 438 39.51 -25.07 57.04
CA GLY A 438 40.05 -23.74 57.28
C GLY A 438 40.66 -23.12 56.01
N TRP A 439 40.12 -23.46 54.84
CA TRP A 439 40.59 -22.99 53.54
C TRP A 439 39.75 -21.80 53.06
N ILE A 440 40.33 -21.00 52.18
CA ILE A 440 39.67 -19.89 51.50
C ILE A 440 39.89 -20.13 50.02
N ILE A 441 38.81 -20.07 49.26
CA ILE A 441 38.83 -20.16 47.81
C ILE A 441 38.45 -18.80 47.22
N GLY A 442 39.15 -18.41 46.17
CA GLY A 442 38.90 -17.16 45.49
C GLY A 442 39.02 -17.27 43.98
N THR A 443 38.28 -16.40 43.29
CA THR A 443 38.45 -16.13 41.87
C THR A 443 38.02 -14.71 41.53
N GLY A 444 38.41 -14.18 40.37
CA GLY A 444 38.17 -12.77 40.07
C GLY A 444 38.23 -12.35 38.61
N ILE A 445 37.92 -11.08 38.38
CA ILE A 445 37.94 -10.40 37.09
C ILE A 445 38.91 -9.23 37.10
N TYR A 446 39.54 -8.99 35.96
CA TYR A 446 40.42 -7.84 35.75
C TYR A 446 39.60 -6.63 35.32
N LEU A 447 39.67 -5.53 36.08
CA LEU A 447 38.83 -4.35 35.83
C LEU A 447 39.19 -3.66 34.51
N ASP A 448 40.45 -3.76 34.08
CA ASP A 448 40.90 -3.23 32.79
C ASP A 448 40.29 -3.99 31.60
N ASP A 449 40.11 -5.32 31.70
CA ASP A 449 39.42 -6.11 30.67
C ASP A 449 37.96 -5.68 30.53
N VAL A 450 37.29 -5.44 31.65
CA VAL A 450 35.90 -4.97 31.68
C VAL A 450 35.81 -3.56 31.06
N ARG A 451 36.73 -2.65 31.41
CA ARG A 451 36.78 -1.30 30.82
C ARG A 451 37.10 -1.33 29.32
N ALA A 452 38.00 -2.19 28.89
CA ALA A 452 38.32 -2.38 27.48
C ALA A 452 37.12 -2.91 26.69
N GLU A 453 36.39 -3.90 27.25
CA GLU A 453 35.15 -4.44 26.68
C GLU A 453 34.07 -3.34 26.57
N ILE A 454 33.88 -2.54 27.62
CA ILE A 454 32.98 -1.37 27.61
C ILE A 454 33.38 -0.38 26.52
N SER A 455 34.65 -0.01 26.40
CA SER A 455 35.13 0.97 25.40
C SER A 455 34.96 0.48 23.96
N ARG A 456 35.04 -0.84 23.74
CA ARG A 456 34.82 -1.47 22.43
C ARG A 456 33.34 -1.42 22.06
N ILE A 457 32.47 -1.74 23.02
CA ILE A 457 31.01 -1.63 22.86
C ILE A 457 30.61 -0.17 22.62
N GLN A 458 31.17 0.78 23.38
CA GLN A 458 30.95 2.22 23.18
C GLN A 458 31.31 2.69 21.78
N ARG A 459 32.49 2.31 21.27
CA ARG A 459 32.90 2.65 19.91
C ARG A 459 31.97 2.02 18.88
N SER A 460 31.60 0.76 19.05
CA SER A 460 30.63 0.10 18.18
C SER A 460 29.30 0.86 18.15
N LEU A 461 28.75 1.19 19.32
CA LEU A 461 27.51 1.97 19.44
C LEU A 461 27.62 3.34 18.76
N LEU A 462 28.76 4.03 18.90
CA LEU A 462 29.00 5.30 18.23
C LEU A 462 29.02 5.16 16.70
N HIS A 463 29.71 4.15 16.17
CA HIS A 463 29.72 3.88 14.72
C HIS A 463 28.35 3.48 14.20
N THR A 464 27.62 2.65 14.95
CA THR A 464 26.25 2.26 14.62
C THR A 464 25.32 3.47 14.60
N LEU A 465 25.40 4.36 15.60
CA LEU A 465 24.64 5.62 15.63
C LEU A 465 24.92 6.47 14.39
N LEU A 466 26.19 6.67 14.05
CA LEU A 466 26.57 7.42 12.85
C LEU A 466 26.04 6.76 11.57
N GLY A 467 26.05 5.42 11.51
CA GLY A 467 25.45 4.64 10.41
C GLY A 467 23.95 4.88 10.29
N ILE A 468 23.20 4.77 11.39
CA ILE A 468 21.75 5.04 11.44
C ILE A 468 21.47 6.47 11.00
N SER A 469 22.22 7.45 11.53
CA SER A 469 22.08 8.85 11.15
C SER A 469 22.29 9.07 9.65
N GLY A 470 23.32 8.46 9.05
CA GLY A 470 23.55 8.53 7.61
C GLY A 470 22.44 7.86 6.80
N VAL A 471 21.90 6.77 7.31
CA VAL A 471 20.80 6.04 6.67
C VAL A 471 19.46 6.79 6.79
N VAL A 472 19.22 7.51 7.88
CA VAL A 472 18.07 8.45 8.03
C VAL A 472 18.21 9.59 7.04
N LEU A 473 19.41 10.15 6.88
CA LEU A 473 19.68 11.18 5.87
C LEU A 473 19.36 10.67 4.45
N LEU A 474 19.77 9.44 4.13
CA LEU A 474 19.43 8.80 2.85
C LEU A 474 17.92 8.55 2.68
N LEU A 475 17.20 8.26 3.76
CA LEU A 475 15.73 8.14 3.74
C LEU A 475 15.06 9.47 3.43
N LEU A 476 15.50 10.56 4.05
CA LEU A 476 14.96 11.89 3.76
C LEU A 476 15.18 12.26 2.29
N LEU A 477 16.36 11.97 1.74
CA LEU A 477 16.67 12.11 0.31
C LEU A 477 15.73 11.31 -0.58
N TYR A 478 15.36 10.09 -0.18
CA TYR A 478 14.41 9.26 -0.94
C TYR A 478 12.97 9.76 -0.84
N VAL A 479 12.51 10.18 0.34
CA VAL A 479 11.18 10.78 0.51
C VAL A 479 11.05 12.02 -0.36
N MET A 480 12.11 12.83 -0.46
CA MET A 480 12.19 13.96 -1.39
C MET A 480 12.00 13.51 -2.86
N GLN A 481 12.64 12.41 -3.27
CA GLN A 481 12.44 11.84 -4.60
C GLN A 481 11.01 11.28 -4.82
N GLN A 482 10.43 10.64 -3.80
CA GLN A 482 9.10 10.05 -3.86
C GLN A 482 7.99 11.12 -3.94
N SER A 483 8.14 12.22 -3.21
CA SER A 483 7.25 13.38 -3.28
C SER A 483 7.14 13.92 -4.72
N LEU A 484 8.26 13.97 -5.45
CA LEU A 484 8.28 14.36 -6.86
C LEU A 484 7.58 13.35 -7.79
N ARG A 485 7.48 12.08 -7.39
CA ARG A 485 6.78 11.03 -8.16
C ARG A 485 5.26 11.11 -7.95
N LEU A 486 4.81 11.31 -6.71
CA LEU A 486 3.39 11.43 -6.37
C LEU A 486 2.70 12.60 -7.08
N GLU A 487 3.40 13.73 -7.26
CA GLU A 487 2.84 14.87 -8.00
C GLU A 487 2.54 14.53 -9.47
N ARG A 488 3.25 13.56 -10.06
CA ARG A 488 2.97 13.07 -11.42
C ARG A 488 1.70 12.24 -11.47
N GLU A 489 1.49 11.36 -10.50
CA GLU A 489 0.31 10.48 -10.42
C GLU A 489 -0.99 11.27 -10.20
N ARG A 490 -0.93 12.36 -9.41
CA ARG A 490 -2.05 13.30 -9.25
C ARG A 490 -2.54 13.88 -10.59
N SER A 491 -1.61 14.17 -11.51
CA SER A 491 -1.95 14.72 -12.82
C SER A 491 -2.74 13.75 -13.70
N ASP A 492 -2.57 12.44 -13.49
CA ASP A 492 -3.31 11.40 -14.22
C ASP A 492 -4.74 11.21 -13.68
N ALA A 493 -4.94 11.42 -12.37
CA ALA A 493 -6.27 11.37 -11.73
C ALA A 493 -7.19 12.52 -12.20
N GLU A 494 -6.62 13.73 -12.39
CA GLU A 494 -7.35 14.88 -12.92
C GLU A 494 -7.90 14.62 -14.34
N ARG A 495 -7.20 13.81 -15.14
CA ARG A 495 -7.66 13.40 -16.49
C ARG A 495 -8.86 12.45 -16.44
N SER A 496 -8.89 11.52 -15.49
CA SER A 496 -9.99 10.56 -15.32
C SER A 496 -11.29 11.23 -14.84
N LEU A 497 -11.17 12.31 -14.06
CA LEU A 497 -12.31 13.09 -13.61
C LEU A 497 -13.02 13.80 -14.78
N CYS A 498 -12.26 14.31 -15.76
CA CYS A 498 -12.84 14.93 -16.96
C CYS A 498 -13.72 13.96 -17.76
N GLU A 499 -13.27 12.71 -17.92
CA GLU A 499 -14.01 11.69 -18.67
C GLU A 499 -15.36 11.32 -18.03
N ALA A 500 -15.45 11.37 -16.70
CA ALA A 500 -16.69 11.14 -15.97
C ALA A 500 -17.68 12.32 -16.10
N THR A 501 -17.18 13.56 -16.05
CA THR A 501 -17.99 14.78 -16.21
C THR A 501 -18.66 14.86 -17.59
N ASP A 502 -17.95 14.46 -18.65
CA ASP A 502 -18.48 14.48 -20.03
C ASP A 502 -19.66 13.50 -20.23
N ARG A 503 -19.66 12.38 -19.51
CA ARG A 503 -20.74 11.38 -19.57
C ARG A 503 -22.05 11.89 -18.94
N TYR A 504 -21.96 12.62 -17.83
CA TYR A 504 -23.13 13.22 -17.18
C TYR A 504 -23.72 14.38 -17.99
N ARG A 505 -22.87 15.23 -18.60
CA ARG A 505 -23.31 16.32 -19.48
C ARG A 505 -24.14 15.80 -20.66
N SER A 506 -23.74 14.66 -21.23
CA SER A 506 -24.45 14.01 -22.36
C SER A 506 -25.90 13.59 -22.05
N VAL A 507 -26.21 13.25 -20.80
CA VAL A 507 -27.56 12.84 -20.37
C VAL A 507 -28.48 14.05 -20.17
N VAL A 508 -27.95 15.14 -19.62
CA VAL A 508 -28.70 16.40 -19.42
C VAL A 508 -28.97 17.11 -20.74
N GLU A 509 -28.08 16.98 -21.73
CA GLU A 509 -28.28 17.56 -23.07
C GLU A 509 -29.39 16.87 -23.89
N ALA A 510 -29.84 15.68 -23.48
CA ALA A 510 -30.91 14.93 -24.15
C ALA A 510 -32.34 15.30 -23.69
N THR A 511 -32.49 16.19 -22.70
CA THR A 511 -33.81 16.57 -22.16
C THR A 511 -34.55 17.54 -23.08
N THR A 512 -35.86 17.33 -23.28
CA THR A 512 -36.72 18.16 -24.16
C THR A 512 -37.20 19.48 -23.55
N GLU A 513 -36.79 19.81 -22.32
CA GLU A 513 -37.21 21.02 -21.58
C GLU A 513 -36.00 21.91 -21.28
N GLY A 514 -36.20 23.23 -21.27
CA GLY A 514 -35.13 24.17 -20.89
C GLY A 514 -34.90 24.06 -19.39
N THR A 515 -33.66 23.81 -18.96
CA THR A 515 -33.32 23.66 -17.54
C THR A 515 -32.37 24.76 -17.12
N LEU A 516 -32.70 25.47 -16.03
CA LEU A 516 -31.88 26.49 -15.38
C LEU A 516 -31.75 26.16 -13.89
N LEU A 517 -30.52 26.13 -13.36
CA LEU A 517 -30.25 26.06 -11.93
C LEU A 517 -30.00 27.47 -11.39
N VAL A 518 -30.78 27.88 -10.41
CA VAL A 518 -30.62 29.16 -9.70
C VAL A 518 -30.21 28.86 -8.27
N LEU A 519 -29.06 29.37 -7.81
CA LEU A 519 -28.60 29.28 -6.42
C LEU A 519 -28.41 30.69 -5.87
N ASP A 520 -28.90 30.97 -4.66
CA ASP A 520 -28.82 32.27 -3.99
C ASP A 520 -29.31 33.45 -4.86
N GLY A 521 -30.36 33.22 -5.67
CA GLY A 521 -30.95 34.20 -6.57
C GLY A 521 -30.24 34.38 -7.92
N ARG A 522 -29.13 33.66 -8.14
CA ARG A 522 -28.28 33.79 -9.34
C ARG A 522 -28.33 32.59 -10.26
N CYS A 523 -28.22 32.85 -11.56
CA CYS A 523 -28.23 31.82 -12.58
C CYS A 523 -26.86 31.09 -12.60
N ARG A 524 -26.84 29.80 -12.30
CA ARG A 524 -25.61 28.98 -12.16
C ARG A 524 -25.32 28.10 -13.36
N TYR A 525 -26.35 27.49 -13.89
CA TYR A 525 -26.23 26.54 -14.99
C TYR A 525 -27.49 26.58 -15.82
N ALA A 526 -27.35 26.56 -17.13
CA ALA A 526 -28.46 26.41 -18.05
C ALA A 526 -28.10 25.39 -19.13
N ASN A 527 -29.02 24.50 -19.46
CA ASN A 527 -28.80 23.57 -20.58
C ASN A 527 -28.83 24.34 -21.92
N PRO A 528 -28.27 23.76 -23.01
CA PRO A 528 -28.21 24.45 -24.31
C PRO A 528 -29.57 24.91 -24.86
N LEU A 529 -30.65 24.19 -24.54
CA LEU A 529 -32.01 24.57 -24.92
C LEU A 529 -32.45 25.86 -24.23
N PHE A 530 -32.25 25.97 -22.91
CA PHE A 530 -32.59 27.17 -22.14
C PHE A 530 -31.76 28.39 -22.59
N LEU A 531 -30.46 28.21 -22.85
CA LEU A 531 -29.59 29.28 -23.39
C LEU A 531 -30.09 29.79 -24.76
N ARG A 532 -30.56 28.89 -25.64
CA ARG A 532 -31.17 29.27 -26.93
C ARG A 532 -32.47 30.04 -26.76
N MET A 533 -33.31 29.67 -25.78
CA MET A 533 -34.56 30.37 -25.48
C MET A 533 -34.29 31.82 -25.06
N VAL A 534 -33.33 32.04 -24.15
CA VAL A 534 -33.06 33.37 -23.57
C VAL A 534 -32.09 34.22 -24.41
N GLY A 535 -31.27 33.61 -25.27
CA GLY A 535 -30.30 34.30 -26.13
C GLY A 535 -29.03 34.81 -25.43
N TYR A 536 -28.75 34.31 -24.23
CA TYR A 536 -27.52 34.58 -23.46
C TYR A 536 -26.52 33.44 -23.61
N SER A 537 -25.23 33.73 -23.45
CA SER A 537 -24.17 32.71 -23.41
C SER A 537 -24.01 32.11 -22.01
N GLU A 538 -23.28 30.99 -21.90
CA GLU A 538 -22.94 30.38 -20.60
C GLU A 538 -22.14 31.35 -19.71
N GLN A 539 -21.30 32.19 -20.30
CA GLN A 539 -20.49 33.19 -19.59
C GLN A 539 -21.35 34.35 -19.06
N ASP A 540 -22.35 34.77 -19.83
CA ASP A 540 -23.30 35.81 -19.40
C ASP A 540 -24.12 35.35 -18.19
N LEU A 541 -24.42 34.06 -18.11
CA LEU A 541 -25.31 33.48 -17.09
C LEU A 541 -24.83 33.78 -15.66
N ALA A 542 -23.52 33.72 -15.42
CA ALA A 542 -22.93 33.95 -14.10
C ALA A 542 -23.07 35.41 -13.59
N LEU A 543 -23.38 36.34 -14.49
CA LEU A 543 -23.57 37.78 -14.21
C LEU A 543 -25.04 38.20 -14.16
N LEU A 544 -25.97 37.25 -14.40
CA LEU A 544 -27.41 37.49 -14.46
C LEU A 544 -28.12 36.96 -13.22
N ASP A 545 -29.03 37.79 -12.71
CA ASP A 545 -29.97 37.41 -11.67
C ASP A 545 -31.29 36.92 -12.29
N ILE A 546 -32.09 36.17 -11.52
CA ILE A 546 -33.38 35.67 -12.01
C ILE A 546 -34.32 36.80 -12.48
N GLY A 547 -34.22 37.99 -11.90
CA GLY A 547 -35.00 39.17 -12.29
C GLY A 547 -34.60 39.79 -13.64
N ASP A 548 -33.42 39.46 -14.16
CA ASP A 548 -33.01 39.85 -15.53
C ASP A 548 -33.66 38.93 -16.59
N LEU A 549 -34.08 37.72 -16.21
CA LEU A 549 -34.76 36.75 -17.08
C LEU A 549 -36.29 36.75 -16.89
N LEU A 550 -36.77 37.14 -15.72
CA LEU A 550 -38.19 37.30 -15.36
C LEU A 550 -38.47 38.75 -14.94
N PRO A 551 -38.73 39.67 -15.89
CA PRO A 551 -38.94 41.08 -15.57
C PRO A 551 -40.21 41.30 -14.75
N ASP A 552 -40.22 42.35 -13.94
CA ASP A 552 -41.38 42.77 -13.12
C ASP A 552 -42.45 43.45 -14.00
N VAL A 553 -43.18 42.64 -14.76
CA VAL A 553 -44.33 43.01 -15.59
C VAL A 553 -45.59 42.31 -15.07
N GLU A 554 -46.80 42.83 -15.40
CA GLU A 554 -48.08 42.25 -14.91
C GLU A 554 -48.21 40.73 -15.17
N GLY A 555 -47.59 40.21 -16.24
CA GLY A 555 -47.59 38.77 -16.57
C GLY A 555 -46.67 37.89 -15.70
N ASN A 556 -45.78 38.49 -14.89
CA ASN A 556 -44.80 37.79 -14.05
C ASN A 556 -45.03 37.99 -12.55
N THR A 557 -46.05 38.75 -12.15
CA THR A 557 -46.31 39.03 -10.73
C THR A 557 -46.55 37.76 -9.93
N LEU A 558 -47.31 36.81 -10.51
CA LEU A 558 -47.57 35.50 -9.91
C LEU A 558 -46.31 34.60 -9.89
N ALA A 559 -45.46 34.67 -10.92
CA ALA A 559 -44.19 33.95 -11.00
C ALA A 559 -43.20 34.41 -9.94
N LEU A 560 -43.07 35.74 -9.77
CA LEU A 560 -42.20 36.35 -8.76
C LEU A 560 -42.72 36.10 -7.33
N GLU A 561 -44.03 36.11 -7.12
CA GLU A 561 -44.66 35.75 -5.84
C GLU A 561 -44.47 34.26 -5.52
N ASN A 562 -44.58 33.39 -6.51
CA ASN A 562 -44.30 31.97 -6.40
C ASN A 562 -42.83 31.69 -6.07
N ILE A 563 -41.87 32.35 -6.74
CA ILE A 563 -40.43 32.22 -6.38
C ILE A 563 -40.19 32.63 -4.93
N ARG A 564 -40.83 33.71 -4.43
CA ARG A 564 -40.77 34.11 -3.02
C ARG A 564 -41.37 33.04 -2.09
N ARG A 565 -42.52 32.48 -2.43
CA ARG A 565 -43.15 31.39 -1.64
C ARG A 565 -42.36 30.09 -1.65
N LEU A 566 -41.61 29.80 -2.72
CA LEU A 566 -40.72 28.62 -2.78
C LEU A 566 -39.53 28.78 -1.82
N GLN A 567 -39.00 30.00 -1.66
CA GLN A 567 -37.98 30.33 -0.67
C GLN A 567 -38.50 30.12 0.76
N ASP A 568 -39.78 30.38 0.99
CA ASP A 568 -40.46 30.16 2.27
C ASP A 568 -40.89 28.70 2.53
N GLY A 569 -40.59 27.78 1.60
CA GLY A 569 -40.70 26.33 1.81
C GLY A 569 -42.02 25.68 1.37
N GLU A 570 -42.88 26.36 0.63
CA GLU A 570 -44.13 25.78 0.12
C GLU A 570 -43.96 25.05 -1.23
N PRO A 571 -44.63 23.91 -1.45
CA PRO A 571 -44.63 23.23 -2.74
C PRO A 571 -45.45 24.00 -3.78
N LEU A 572 -44.86 24.25 -4.95
CA LEU A 572 -45.54 24.96 -6.05
C LEU A 572 -45.96 24.02 -7.17
N GLU A 573 -47.16 24.25 -7.69
CA GLU A 573 -47.60 23.71 -8.98
C GLU A 573 -47.02 24.57 -10.11
N GLY A 574 -46.87 24.00 -11.30
CA GLY A 574 -46.32 24.74 -12.45
C GLY A 574 -47.15 25.99 -12.75
N PHE A 575 -46.47 27.10 -13.06
CA PHE A 575 -47.11 28.39 -13.34
C PHE A 575 -46.74 28.89 -14.73
N GLU A 576 -47.61 29.72 -15.30
CA GLU A 576 -47.36 30.40 -16.57
C GLU A 576 -46.66 31.74 -16.28
N GLY A 577 -45.72 32.13 -17.14
CA GLY A 577 -45.02 33.41 -17.04
C GLY A 577 -44.28 33.79 -18.33
N LEU A 578 -43.66 34.97 -18.32
CA LEU A 578 -42.96 35.58 -19.45
C LEU A 578 -41.45 35.61 -19.20
N LEU A 579 -40.69 34.93 -20.05
CA LEU A 579 -39.23 34.98 -20.04
C LEU A 579 -38.72 36.09 -20.96
N GLN A 580 -37.80 36.93 -20.48
CA GLN A 580 -37.19 37.99 -21.28
C GLN A 580 -35.90 37.52 -21.97
N ARG A 581 -35.86 37.67 -23.29
CA ARG A 581 -34.68 37.44 -24.12
C ARG A 581 -33.69 38.61 -24.02
N ARG A 582 -32.44 38.36 -24.39
CA ARG A 582 -31.37 39.38 -24.48
C ARG A 582 -31.73 40.59 -25.38
N ASP A 583 -32.55 40.38 -26.41
CA ASP A 583 -33.03 41.44 -27.32
C ASP A 583 -34.25 42.21 -26.77
N GLY A 584 -34.73 41.86 -25.57
CA GLY A 584 -35.86 42.47 -24.88
C GLY A 584 -37.22 41.84 -25.18
N VAL A 585 -37.30 40.84 -26.08
CA VAL A 585 -38.55 40.15 -26.43
C VAL A 585 -39.00 39.22 -25.29
N LEU A 586 -40.31 39.18 -25.01
CA LEU A 586 -40.90 38.31 -23.98
C LEU A 586 -41.45 37.02 -24.61
N ILE A 587 -41.19 35.87 -23.99
CA ILE A 587 -41.65 34.52 -24.40
C ILE A 587 -42.57 33.93 -23.34
N GLU A 588 -43.76 33.47 -23.71
CA GLU A 588 -44.68 32.74 -22.80
C GLU A 588 -44.20 31.31 -22.55
N CYS A 589 -44.01 30.97 -21.28
CA CYS A 589 -43.53 29.67 -20.83
C CYS A 589 -44.36 29.14 -19.66
N VAL A 590 -44.52 27.81 -19.58
CA VAL A 590 -44.83 27.13 -18.32
C VAL A 590 -43.51 26.88 -17.60
N PHE A 591 -43.47 27.26 -16.33
CA PHE A 591 -42.36 27.00 -15.44
C PHE A 591 -42.74 25.94 -14.41
N ALA A 592 -41.85 24.97 -14.21
CA ALA A 592 -41.87 24.12 -13.03
C ALA A 592 -40.62 24.41 -12.19
N LEU A 593 -40.83 24.64 -10.89
CA LEU A 593 -39.75 24.92 -9.95
C LEU A 593 -39.58 23.73 -9.01
N SER A 594 -38.36 23.23 -8.88
CA SER A 594 -38.02 22.25 -7.85
C SER A 594 -36.87 22.78 -7.00
N ARG A 595 -37.02 22.78 -5.68
CA ARG A 595 -35.96 23.20 -4.77
C ARG A 595 -34.75 22.26 -4.87
N VAL A 596 -33.55 22.83 -4.87
CA VAL A 596 -32.28 22.10 -4.86
C VAL A 596 -31.41 22.70 -3.76
N SER A 597 -30.85 21.86 -2.90
CA SER A 597 -29.84 22.24 -1.92
C SER A 597 -28.50 21.65 -2.30
N MET A 598 -27.49 22.48 -2.51
CA MET A 598 -26.11 22.05 -2.74
C MET A 598 -25.23 22.65 -1.65
N GLY A 599 -24.87 21.84 -0.65
CA GLY A 599 -24.13 22.32 0.52
C GLY A 599 -24.92 23.37 1.31
N GLU A 600 -24.28 24.52 1.58
CA GLU A 600 -24.92 25.67 2.24
C GLU A 600 -25.75 26.55 1.29
N GLN A 601 -25.64 26.35 -0.02
CA GLN A 601 -26.35 27.16 -1.02
C GLN A 601 -27.75 26.63 -1.24
N GLN A 602 -28.73 27.51 -1.13
CA GLN A 602 -30.12 27.20 -1.40
C GLN A 602 -30.53 27.74 -2.74
N GLY A 603 -31.24 26.92 -3.49
CA GLY A 603 -31.70 27.32 -4.79
C GLY A 603 -32.82 26.47 -5.32
N PHE A 604 -33.08 26.64 -6.60
CA PHE A 604 -34.15 25.97 -7.30
C PHE A 604 -33.74 25.71 -8.74
N LEU A 605 -34.17 24.56 -9.24
CA LEU A 605 -34.17 24.24 -10.64
C LEU A 605 -35.45 24.81 -11.26
N VAL A 606 -35.28 25.56 -12.34
CA VAL A 606 -36.34 26.05 -13.21
C VAL A 606 -36.36 25.16 -14.45
N LEU A 607 -37.47 24.48 -14.67
CA LEU A 607 -37.79 23.86 -15.94
C LEU A 607 -38.72 24.80 -16.69
N ALA A 608 -38.31 25.27 -17.85
CA ALA A 608 -39.09 26.16 -18.70
C ALA A 608 -39.47 25.43 -19.99
N ARG A 609 -40.76 25.45 -20.30
CA ARG A 609 -41.33 24.93 -21.54
C ARG A 609 -42.18 26.00 -22.21
N GLU A 610 -41.86 26.33 -23.45
CA GLU A 610 -42.61 27.31 -24.24
C GLU A 610 -44.06 26.82 -24.49
N ILE A 611 -45.04 27.71 -24.30
CA ILE A 611 -46.46 27.41 -24.56
C ILE A 611 -46.76 27.71 -26.02
N GLY A 612 -47.03 26.67 -26.82
CA GLY A 612 -47.71 26.85 -28.10
C GLY A 612 -49.19 27.17 -27.87
N LEU A 613 -49.71 28.23 -28.50
CA LEU A 613 -51.13 28.62 -28.47
C LEU A 613 -52.07 27.41 -28.63
N GLN A 614 -52.78 27.02 -27.56
CA GLN A 614 -54.22 26.62 -27.53
C GLN A 614 -54.68 26.07 -26.14
N PRO A 615 -55.99 26.16 -25.80
CA PRO A 615 -56.51 26.30 -24.42
C PRO A 615 -56.92 25.00 -23.70
N GLN A 616 -56.87 25.08 -22.35
CA GLN A 616 -57.45 24.27 -21.25
C GLN A 616 -58.89 23.70 -21.48
N PRO A 617 -59.52 22.86 -20.59
CA PRO A 617 -59.11 22.33 -19.25
C PRO A 617 -59.51 20.84 -18.96
N ALA A 618 -59.10 20.28 -17.80
CA ALA A 618 -60.03 19.64 -16.82
C ALA A 618 -59.31 19.09 -15.56
N ALA A 619 -59.87 19.41 -14.40
CA ALA A 619 -59.37 19.14 -13.04
C ALA A 619 -59.82 17.79 -12.45
N LEU A 620 -59.09 17.28 -11.44
CA LEU A 620 -59.56 16.37 -10.39
C LEU A 620 -58.67 16.51 -9.10
N PRO A 621 -59.22 16.57 -7.87
CA PRO A 621 -58.46 16.79 -6.62
C PRO A 621 -58.34 15.53 -5.72
N LEU A 622 -57.23 15.39 -4.95
CA LEU A 622 -57.16 14.98 -3.50
C LEU A 622 -55.71 14.64 -3.00
N PRO A 623 -55.37 14.84 -1.69
CA PRO A 623 -54.01 14.75 -1.12
C PRO A 623 -53.41 13.34 -0.88
N ASP A 624 -54.22 12.28 -0.89
CA ASP A 624 -53.73 10.89 -0.67
C ASP A 624 -52.90 10.34 -1.84
N ALA A 625 -52.97 11.01 -3.00
CA ALA A 625 -52.18 10.64 -4.16
C ALA A 625 -50.68 10.84 -3.90
N ARG A 626 -50.25 11.94 -3.25
CA ARG A 626 -48.81 12.27 -3.14
C ARG A 626 -48.00 11.28 -2.30
N ALA A 627 -48.59 10.75 -1.23
CA ALA A 627 -47.96 9.72 -0.39
C ALA A 627 -47.94 8.35 -1.08
N ARG A 628 -49.00 7.99 -1.81
CA ARG A 628 -49.03 6.78 -2.64
C ARG A 628 -48.06 6.90 -3.81
N THR A 629 -47.98 8.04 -4.48
CA THR A 629 -47.06 8.31 -5.57
C THR A 629 -45.60 8.25 -5.10
N LEU A 630 -45.25 8.78 -3.92
CA LEU A 630 -43.89 8.66 -3.39
C LEU A 630 -43.52 7.20 -3.01
N GLN A 631 -44.48 6.45 -2.50
CA GLN A 631 -44.31 5.02 -2.17
C GLN A 631 -44.23 4.16 -3.45
N GLU A 632 -45.03 4.47 -4.47
CA GLU A 632 -44.98 3.86 -5.81
C GLU A 632 -43.69 4.20 -6.55
N LEU A 633 -43.16 5.43 -6.39
CA LEU A 633 -41.89 5.85 -6.99
C LEU A 633 -40.68 5.17 -6.31
N THR A 634 -40.72 4.95 -4.99
CA THR A 634 -39.62 4.29 -4.24
C THR A 634 -39.58 2.78 -4.42
N GLU A 635 -40.70 2.13 -4.78
CA GLU A 635 -40.74 0.72 -5.17
C GLU A 635 -40.17 0.46 -6.59
N GLN A 636 -40.05 1.50 -7.42
CA GLN A 636 -39.51 1.38 -8.79
C GLN A 636 -37.99 1.59 -8.87
N VAL A 637 -37.34 2.00 -7.77
CA VAL A 637 -35.89 2.23 -7.74
C VAL A 637 -35.16 0.89 -7.55
N PRO A 638 -34.14 0.56 -8.37
CA PRO A 638 -33.43 -0.73 -8.30
C PRO A 638 -32.47 -0.86 -7.10
N VAL A 639 -32.65 -0.07 -6.04
CA VAL A 639 -31.86 -0.15 -4.81
C VAL A 639 -32.77 -0.26 -3.58
N GLY A 640 -32.30 -0.97 -2.56
CA GLY A 640 -33.00 -1.13 -1.29
C GLY A 640 -32.86 0.13 -0.44
N LEU A 641 -33.93 0.91 -0.30
CA LEU A 641 -33.95 2.07 0.58
C LEU A 641 -34.48 1.69 1.95
N PHE A 642 -33.83 2.14 3.02
CA PHE A 642 -34.30 1.90 4.38
C PHE A 642 -34.04 3.07 5.33
N ARG A 643 -34.82 3.07 6.40
CA ARG A 643 -34.65 3.86 7.61
C ARG A 643 -34.78 2.94 8.83
N ALA A 644 -33.84 3.05 9.76
CA ALA A 644 -33.84 2.31 11.01
C ALA A 644 -33.60 3.22 12.21
N ARG A 645 -34.09 2.86 13.39
CA ARG A 645 -33.70 3.55 14.63
C ARG A 645 -32.23 3.27 14.94
N ALA A 646 -31.48 4.29 15.35
CA ALA A 646 -30.10 4.15 15.83
C ALA A 646 -30.10 3.58 17.26
N THR A 647 -30.50 2.32 17.39
CA THR A 647 -30.54 1.56 18.64
C THR A 647 -29.69 0.31 18.52
N ALA A 648 -29.43 -0.37 19.64
CA ALA A 648 -28.65 -1.61 19.70
C ALA A 648 -29.14 -2.73 18.75
N ARG A 649 -30.36 -2.64 18.20
CA ARG A 649 -30.87 -3.59 17.20
C ARG A 649 -31.10 -3.00 15.81
N GLY A 650 -31.00 -1.68 15.62
CA GLY A 650 -31.23 -1.10 14.29
C GLY A 650 -32.64 -1.39 13.73
N THR A 651 -33.69 -1.21 14.53
CA THR A 651 -35.06 -1.59 14.13
C THR A 651 -35.55 -0.75 12.95
N ILE A 652 -35.97 -1.42 11.88
CA ILE A 652 -36.45 -0.78 10.65
C ILE A 652 -37.77 -0.05 10.92
N THR A 653 -37.83 1.22 10.56
CA THR A 653 -39.05 2.04 10.61
C THR A 653 -39.65 2.27 9.23
N TYR A 654 -38.83 2.20 8.18
CA TYR A 654 -39.26 2.24 6.79
C TYR A 654 -38.28 1.44 5.93
N ALA A 655 -38.78 0.70 4.95
CA ALA A 655 -37.98 0.04 3.92
C ALA A 655 -38.85 -0.18 2.69
N ASN A 656 -38.28 -0.02 1.49
CA ASN A 656 -38.95 -0.42 0.24
C ASN A 656 -38.87 -1.94 0.02
N GLY A 657 -39.62 -2.47 -0.93
CA GLY A 657 -39.73 -3.91 -1.21
C GLY A 657 -38.37 -4.62 -1.38
N LEU A 658 -37.40 -3.98 -2.04
CA LEU A 658 -36.05 -4.54 -2.22
C LEU A 658 -35.26 -4.63 -0.90
N ALA A 659 -35.25 -3.57 -0.08
CA ALA A 659 -34.59 -3.61 1.23
C ALA A 659 -35.23 -4.65 2.16
N ILE A 660 -36.56 -4.80 2.13
CA ILE A 660 -37.27 -5.84 2.87
C ILE A 660 -36.83 -7.23 2.41
N GLY A 661 -36.60 -7.43 1.10
CA GLY A 661 -36.08 -8.68 0.53
C GLY A 661 -34.71 -9.07 1.11
N PHE A 662 -33.74 -8.16 1.10
CA PHE A 662 -32.41 -8.42 1.66
C PHE A 662 -32.46 -8.72 3.16
N LEU A 663 -33.21 -7.93 3.93
CA LEU A 663 -33.34 -8.10 5.38
C LEU A 663 -34.04 -9.42 5.75
N ARG A 664 -35.07 -9.82 5.00
CA ARG A 664 -35.76 -11.11 5.21
C ARG A 664 -34.89 -12.29 4.85
N THR A 665 -34.07 -12.15 3.82
CA THR A 665 -33.08 -13.18 3.43
C THR A 665 -32.10 -13.42 4.57
N ALA A 666 -31.60 -12.35 5.19
CA ALA A 666 -30.73 -12.42 6.36
C ALA A 666 -31.43 -12.93 7.63
N GLN A 667 -32.76 -12.83 7.73
CA GLN A 667 -33.55 -13.20 8.90
C GLN A 667 -34.43 -14.46 8.70
N ALA A 668 -34.07 -15.35 7.77
CA ALA A 668 -34.90 -16.49 7.36
C ALA A 668 -35.41 -17.38 8.52
N ASN A 669 -34.68 -17.47 9.64
CA ASN A 669 -35.03 -18.29 10.80
C ASN A 669 -36.04 -17.67 11.77
N SER A 670 -36.55 -16.46 11.52
CA SER A 670 -37.52 -15.79 12.40
C SER A 670 -38.57 -15.00 11.63
N ALA A 671 -39.45 -15.72 10.93
CA ALA A 671 -40.48 -15.15 10.05
C ALA A 671 -41.45 -14.16 10.73
N ASN A 672 -41.52 -14.13 12.06
CA ASN A 672 -42.40 -13.23 12.85
C ASN A 672 -41.64 -12.16 13.65
N ALA A 673 -40.31 -12.04 13.53
CA ALA A 673 -39.56 -11.00 14.23
C ALA A 673 -39.59 -9.66 13.47
N PRO A 674 -39.51 -8.52 14.18
CA PRO A 674 -39.36 -7.21 13.54
C PRO A 674 -38.04 -7.13 12.76
N LEU A 675 -38.09 -6.53 11.57
CA LEU A 675 -36.93 -6.38 10.70
C LEU A 675 -35.88 -5.47 11.35
N THR A 676 -34.62 -5.88 11.31
CA THR A 676 -33.51 -5.19 11.98
C THR A 676 -32.27 -5.16 11.10
N LEU A 677 -31.59 -4.01 11.03
CA LEU A 677 -30.30 -3.88 10.32
C LEU A 677 -29.22 -4.77 10.91
N ALA A 678 -29.23 -4.98 12.24
CA ALA A 678 -28.28 -5.83 12.92
C ALA A 678 -28.26 -7.27 12.37
N ALA A 679 -29.33 -7.71 11.70
CA ALA A 679 -29.40 -9.04 11.10
C ALA A 679 -28.55 -9.19 9.83
N LEU A 680 -28.11 -8.10 9.20
CA LEU A 680 -27.19 -8.14 8.05
C LEU A 680 -25.73 -8.38 8.48
N PHE A 681 -25.47 -8.39 9.79
CA PHE A 681 -24.15 -8.55 10.38
C PHE A 681 -24.03 -9.95 10.99
N PRO A 682 -22.82 -10.54 10.99
CA PRO A 682 -22.62 -11.91 11.47
C PRO A 682 -22.88 -12.07 12.97
N ASP A 683 -22.65 -11.02 13.76
CA ASP A 683 -22.90 -11.01 15.20
C ASP A 683 -23.23 -9.59 15.72
N THR A 684 -23.66 -9.53 16.98
CA THR A 684 -24.00 -8.27 17.66
C THR A 684 -22.79 -7.34 17.81
N ALA A 685 -21.56 -7.87 17.93
CA ALA A 685 -20.36 -7.05 18.11
C ALA A 685 -19.95 -6.34 16.81
N ALA A 686 -20.13 -6.99 15.66
CA ALA A 686 -19.93 -6.41 14.33
C ALA A 686 -20.94 -5.29 14.06
N TRP A 687 -22.21 -5.47 14.47
CA TRP A 687 -23.21 -4.40 14.42
C TRP A 687 -22.87 -3.25 15.37
N GLU A 688 -22.50 -3.52 16.63
CA GLU A 688 -22.12 -2.49 17.60
C GLU A 688 -20.89 -1.70 17.14
N GLY A 689 -19.90 -2.37 16.55
CA GLY A 689 -18.73 -1.73 15.95
C GLY A 689 -19.09 -0.83 14.78
N PHE A 690 -19.99 -1.28 13.90
CA PHE A 690 -20.50 -0.48 12.79
C PHE A 690 -21.34 0.71 13.25
N LEU A 691 -22.16 0.54 14.29
CA LEU A 691 -22.94 1.62 14.88
C LEU A 691 -22.02 2.67 15.53
N ALA A 692 -20.96 2.24 16.24
CA ALA A 692 -19.95 3.14 16.79
C ALA A 692 -19.18 3.90 15.71
N GLU A 693 -18.86 3.23 14.59
CA GLU A 693 -18.25 3.86 13.40
C GLU A 693 -19.18 4.94 12.82
N LEU A 694 -20.47 4.63 12.66
CA LEU A 694 -21.49 5.58 12.21
C LEU A 694 -21.67 6.75 13.17
N GLU A 695 -21.62 6.50 14.48
CA GLU A 695 -21.72 7.56 15.50
C GLU A 695 -20.54 8.52 15.47
N GLN A 696 -19.35 8.04 15.12
CA GLN A 696 -18.12 8.84 15.00
C GLN A 696 -18.00 9.58 13.66
N THR A 697 -18.34 8.91 12.56
CA THR A 697 -18.07 9.40 11.20
C THR A 697 -19.27 10.06 10.53
N GLY A 698 -20.48 9.80 11.01
CA GLY A 698 -21.74 10.29 10.45
C GLY A 698 -22.23 9.52 9.22
N ALA A 699 -21.36 8.83 8.49
CA ALA A 699 -21.71 7.99 7.34
C ALA A 699 -20.70 6.85 7.15
N ALA A 700 -21.17 5.68 6.71
CA ALA A 700 -20.34 4.50 6.50
C ALA A 700 -20.80 3.69 5.29
N VAL A 701 -19.85 3.04 4.62
CA VAL A 701 -20.10 2.08 3.54
C VAL A 701 -19.53 0.73 3.94
N ARG A 702 -20.33 -0.34 3.79
CA ARG A 702 -19.91 -1.70 4.13
C ARG A 702 -20.42 -2.71 3.12
N ARG A 703 -19.52 -3.52 2.59
CA ARG A 703 -19.89 -4.70 1.78
C ARG A 703 -20.25 -5.86 2.70
N LEU A 704 -21.40 -6.47 2.48
CA LEU A 704 -21.96 -7.53 3.33
C LEU A 704 -22.37 -8.72 2.46
N ALA A 705 -22.04 -9.92 2.92
CA ALA A 705 -22.53 -11.16 2.33
C ALA A 705 -23.87 -11.53 2.97
N VAL A 706 -24.92 -11.63 2.17
CA VAL A 706 -26.27 -12.02 2.59
C VAL A 706 -26.51 -13.44 2.10
N SER A 707 -26.43 -14.41 3.02
CA SER A 707 -26.72 -15.82 2.71
C SER A 707 -28.15 -16.18 3.07
N SER A 708 -28.78 -17.00 2.22
CA SER A 708 -29.92 -17.83 2.63
C SER A 708 -29.46 -19.28 2.76
N ASP A 709 -30.32 -20.18 3.28
CA ASP A 709 -30.07 -21.63 3.31
C ASP A 709 -30.00 -22.28 1.89
N ALA A 710 -30.08 -21.50 0.82
CA ALA A 710 -29.89 -21.92 -0.57
C ALA A 710 -28.46 -21.56 -1.08
N PRO A 711 -27.91 -22.28 -2.08
CA PRO A 711 -26.47 -22.30 -2.39
C PRO A 711 -25.88 -21.03 -3.05
N SER A 712 -26.60 -19.91 -3.08
CA SER A 712 -26.12 -18.65 -3.64
C SER A 712 -26.10 -17.55 -2.57
N THR A 713 -24.90 -17.17 -2.14
CA THR A 713 -24.68 -16.01 -1.28
C THR A 713 -24.79 -14.73 -2.12
N GLY A 714 -25.74 -13.86 -1.80
CA GLY A 714 -25.81 -12.52 -2.39
C GLY A 714 -24.78 -11.60 -1.73
N ILE A 715 -24.22 -10.65 -2.47
CA ILE A 715 -23.31 -9.62 -1.95
C ILE A 715 -24.01 -8.28 -2.10
N ILE A 716 -24.16 -7.55 -0.99
CA ILE A 716 -24.72 -6.21 -0.99
C ILE A 716 -23.68 -5.17 -0.55
N ASP A 717 -23.75 -3.99 -1.14
CA ASP A 717 -23.09 -2.79 -0.61
C ASP A 717 -24.11 -1.98 0.19
N LEU A 718 -23.80 -1.74 1.47
CA LEU A 718 -24.62 -1.02 2.43
C LEU A 718 -24.04 0.39 2.62
N HIS A 719 -24.73 1.39 2.13
CA HIS A 719 -24.40 2.81 2.31
C HIS A 719 -25.32 3.39 3.39
N THR A 720 -24.75 4.00 4.42
CA THR A 720 -25.50 4.46 5.60
C THR A 720 -25.08 5.84 6.05
N VAL A 721 -26.04 6.61 6.56
CA VAL A 721 -25.87 7.93 7.16
C VAL A 721 -26.67 7.99 8.46
N LEU A 722 -26.04 8.48 9.53
CA LEU A 722 -26.69 8.69 10.81
C LEU A 722 -27.31 10.10 10.86
N VAL A 723 -28.62 10.17 11.12
CA VAL A 723 -29.39 11.41 11.20
C VAL A 723 -29.84 11.67 12.64
N ARG A 724 -29.51 12.87 13.16
CA ARG A 724 -29.91 13.34 14.49
C ARG A 724 -30.89 14.51 14.34
N PRO A 725 -32.22 14.28 14.46
CA PRO A 725 -33.20 15.35 14.31
C PRO A 725 -33.12 16.38 15.46
N GLU A 726 -33.29 17.66 15.13
CA GLU A 726 -33.17 18.80 16.08
C GLU A 726 -34.30 18.84 17.12
N ASP A 727 -35.45 18.22 16.84
CA ASP A 727 -36.68 18.26 17.65
C ASP A 727 -36.66 17.35 18.91
N GLY A 728 -35.51 16.82 19.30
CA GLY A 728 -35.38 15.85 20.40
C GLY A 728 -35.95 14.46 20.09
N ALA A 729 -36.27 14.18 18.82
CA ALA A 729 -36.67 12.85 18.35
C ALA A 729 -35.48 11.88 18.34
N THR A 730 -35.76 10.58 18.39
CA THR A 730 -34.73 9.53 18.49
C THR A 730 -33.89 9.50 17.20
N PRO A 731 -32.54 9.43 17.28
CA PRO A 731 -31.69 9.35 16.10
C PRO A 731 -32.01 8.11 15.26
N TYR A 732 -31.87 8.24 13.94
CA TYR A 732 -32.16 7.18 12.97
C TYR A 732 -31.05 7.09 11.92
N VAL A 733 -30.93 5.93 11.30
CA VAL A 733 -29.98 5.62 10.24
C VAL A 733 -30.76 5.52 8.94
N ASP A 734 -30.39 6.34 7.96
CA ASP A 734 -30.87 6.22 6.59
C ASP A 734 -29.82 5.52 5.74
N GLY A 735 -30.25 4.69 4.79
CA GLY A 735 -29.29 4.02 3.94
C GLY A 735 -29.86 3.38 2.69
N ILE A 736 -28.92 2.96 1.85
CA ILE A 736 -29.12 2.31 0.57
C ILE A 736 -28.43 0.94 0.62
N MET A 737 -29.12 -0.08 0.11
CA MET A 737 -28.62 -1.43 -0.10
C MET A 737 -28.59 -1.68 -1.62
N GLU A 738 -27.41 -1.95 -2.16
CA GLU A 738 -27.24 -2.27 -3.57
C GLU A 738 -26.76 -3.71 -3.73
N ASP A 739 -27.41 -4.48 -4.60
CA ASP A 739 -26.93 -5.83 -4.95
C ASP A 739 -25.79 -5.74 -5.95
N VAL A 740 -24.60 -6.12 -5.51
CA VAL A 740 -23.38 -6.11 -6.33
C VAL A 740 -22.91 -7.53 -6.67
N THR A 741 -23.75 -8.56 -6.45
CA THR A 741 -23.41 -9.96 -6.62
C THR A 741 -22.87 -10.26 -8.03
N LEU A 742 -23.60 -9.82 -9.07
CA LEU A 742 -23.22 -10.07 -10.47
C LEU A 742 -21.94 -9.31 -10.85
N HIS A 743 -21.80 -8.06 -10.41
CA HIS A 743 -20.62 -7.24 -10.69
C HIS A 743 -19.37 -7.79 -10.01
N ALA A 744 -19.48 -8.25 -8.77
CA ALA A 744 -18.39 -8.88 -8.03
C ALA A 744 -17.98 -10.22 -8.67
N GLN A 745 -18.95 -11.06 -9.09
CA GLN A 745 -18.68 -12.31 -9.78
C GLN A 745 -18.01 -12.09 -11.15
N GLN A 746 -18.53 -11.17 -11.97
CA GLN A 746 -17.97 -10.86 -13.29
C GLN A 746 -16.57 -10.24 -13.22
N ALA A 747 -16.28 -9.41 -12.22
CA ALA A 747 -14.95 -8.85 -12.02
C ALA A 747 -13.94 -9.96 -11.68
N ALA A 748 -14.31 -10.87 -10.78
CA ALA A 748 -13.47 -12.02 -10.42
C ALA A 748 -13.26 -12.99 -11.60
N GLU A 749 -14.30 -13.26 -12.39
CA GLU A 749 -14.21 -14.11 -13.59
C GLU A 749 -13.31 -13.49 -14.66
N ARG A 750 -13.47 -12.20 -14.95
CA ARG A 750 -12.66 -11.49 -15.96
C ARG A 750 -11.19 -11.43 -15.56
N GLU A 751 -10.88 -11.21 -14.28
CA GLU A 751 -9.50 -11.19 -13.79
C GLU A 751 -8.86 -12.59 -13.91
N ALA A 752 -9.59 -13.65 -13.54
CA ALA A 752 -9.14 -15.02 -13.72
C ALA A 752 -8.98 -15.45 -15.19
N GLU A 753 -9.76 -14.87 -16.11
CA GLU A 753 -9.68 -15.14 -17.56
C GLU A 753 -8.50 -14.41 -18.22
N LEU A 754 -8.26 -13.15 -17.83
CA LEU A 754 -7.10 -12.37 -18.27
C LEU A 754 -5.78 -13.03 -17.84
N GLU A 755 -5.72 -13.58 -16.63
CA GLU A 755 -4.56 -14.30 -16.13
C GLU A 755 -4.29 -15.60 -16.92
N ARG A 756 -5.34 -16.37 -17.28
CA ARG A 756 -5.19 -17.56 -18.14
C ARG A 756 -4.66 -17.21 -19.53
N LEU A 757 -5.14 -16.11 -20.11
CA LEU A 757 -4.72 -15.65 -21.44
C LEU A 757 -3.26 -15.16 -21.45
N GLN A 758 -2.82 -14.46 -20.41
CA GLN A 758 -1.43 -13.99 -20.31
C GLN A 758 -0.42 -15.13 -20.16
N ALA A 759 -0.72 -16.15 -19.34
CA ALA A 759 0.11 -17.33 -19.21
C ALA A 759 0.21 -18.12 -20.54
N SER A 760 -0.87 -18.14 -21.32
CA SER A 760 -0.95 -18.81 -22.63
C SER A 760 -0.09 -18.14 -23.71
N LEU A 761 0.08 -16.81 -23.65
CA LEU A 761 0.80 -16.02 -24.66
C LEU A 761 2.34 -16.12 -24.53
N LEU A 762 2.87 -16.24 -23.31
CA LEU A 762 4.33 -16.37 -23.09
C LEU A 762 4.89 -17.68 -23.65
N PHE A 763 4.13 -18.78 -23.55
CA PHE A 763 4.52 -20.11 -24.03
C PHE A 763 4.67 -20.18 -25.56
N LEU A 764 3.83 -19.45 -26.28
CA LEU A 764 3.84 -19.46 -27.75
C LEU A 764 5.19 -19.06 -28.34
N HIS A 765 6.02 -18.33 -27.60
CA HIS A 765 7.32 -17.81 -28.05
C HIS A 765 8.54 -18.69 -27.72
N GLU A 766 8.39 -19.80 -26.99
CA GLU A 766 9.50 -20.72 -26.68
C GLU A 766 9.96 -21.51 -27.92
N PRO A 767 11.24 -21.93 -28.01
CA PRO A 767 11.76 -22.69 -29.13
C PRO A 767 11.30 -24.15 -29.12
N VAL A 768 11.03 -24.71 -30.30
CA VAL A 768 10.51 -26.07 -30.51
C VAL A 768 11.52 -27.16 -30.10
N SER A 769 12.82 -26.84 -30.08
CA SER A 769 13.91 -27.71 -29.62
C SER A 769 13.66 -28.33 -28.24
N ALA A 770 12.99 -27.60 -27.33
CA ALA A 770 12.70 -28.06 -25.98
C ALA A 770 11.62 -29.16 -25.91
N LEU A 771 10.85 -29.37 -27.00
CA LEU A 771 9.66 -30.21 -27.02
C LEU A 771 9.78 -31.43 -27.95
N GLN A 772 10.92 -31.59 -28.61
CA GLN A 772 11.14 -32.67 -29.58
C GLN A 772 11.30 -34.04 -28.91
N ARG A 773 10.82 -35.07 -29.61
CA ARG A 773 11.05 -36.48 -29.27
C ARG A 773 11.90 -37.15 -30.32
N ARG A 774 12.62 -38.20 -29.90
CA ARG A 774 13.31 -39.09 -30.82
C ARG A 774 12.26 -39.94 -31.56
N ALA A 775 12.26 -39.88 -32.88
CA ALA A 775 11.41 -40.74 -33.70
C ALA A 775 12.17 -41.98 -34.19
N PRO A 776 11.53 -43.17 -34.21
CA PRO A 776 12.09 -44.35 -34.86
C PRO A 776 12.33 -44.09 -36.35
N ILE A 777 13.34 -44.74 -36.92
CA ILE A 777 13.76 -44.56 -38.31
C ILE A 777 13.80 -45.92 -38.99
N CYS A 778 13.26 -45.99 -40.22
CA CYS A 778 13.23 -47.19 -41.03
C CYS A 778 13.81 -46.95 -42.44
N GLU A 779 14.17 -48.04 -43.14
CA GLU A 779 14.66 -48.01 -44.52
C GLU A 779 13.49 -48.05 -45.54
N LEU A 780 13.71 -47.59 -46.77
CA LEU A 780 12.70 -47.50 -47.85
C LEU A 780 11.90 -48.78 -48.08
N HIS A 781 12.53 -49.93 -47.93
CA HIS A 781 11.95 -51.23 -48.25
C HIS A 781 11.34 -51.94 -47.04
N THR A 782 11.28 -51.29 -45.87
CA THR A 782 10.69 -51.85 -44.66
C THR A 782 9.20 -52.15 -44.90
N PRO A 783 8.71 -53.39 -44.70
CA PRO A 783 7.31 -53.74 -44.92
C PRO A 783 6.35 -53.06 -43.92
N ALA A 784 5.13 -52.74 -44.35
CA ALA A 784 4.07 -52.12 -43.53
C ALA A 784 3.85 -52.83 -42.18
N GLN A 785 3.84 -54.16 -42.19
CA GLN A 785 3.69 -54.96 -40.96
C GLN A 785 4.84 -54.74 -39.97
N ALA A 786 6.07 -54.65 -40.46
CA ALA A 786 7.25 -54.42 -39.62
C ALA A 786 7.27 -52.98 -39.08
N LEU A 787 6.80 -52.00 -39.87
CA LEU A 787 6.61 -50.62 -39.42
C LEU A 787 5.58 -50.54 -38.28
N ALA A 788 4.42 -51.16 -38.45
CA ALA A 788 3.38 -51.19 -37.42
C ALA A 788 3.87 -51.88 -36.13
N ALA A 789 4.64 -52.96 -36.25
CA ALA A 789 5.25 -53.64 -35.11
C ALA A 789 6.27 -52.74 -34.39
N MET A 790 7.13 -52.04 -35.13
CA MET A 790 8.11 -51.08 -34.60
C MET A 790 7.42 -49.93 -33.86
N MET A 791 6.39 -49.32 -34.47
CA MET A 791 5.58 -48.29 -33.83
C MET A 791 4.94 -48.78 -32.53
N THR A 792 4.46 -50.03 -32.52
CA THR A 792 3.85 -50.63 -31.32
C THR A 792 4.89 -50.88 -30.23
N SER A 793 6.06 -51.45 -30.57
CA SER A 793 7.10 -51.78 -29.59
C SER A 793 7.77 -50.55 -28.99
N GLU A 794 7.90 -49.47 -29.77
CA GLU A 794 8.54 -48.22 -29.32
C GLU A 794 7.51 -47.18 -28.85
N HIS A 795 6.22 -47.54 -28.76
CA HIS A 795 5.12 -46.63 -28.41
C HIS A 795 5.11 -45.33 -29.25
N ALA A 796 5.52 -45.42 -30.51
CA ALA A 796 5.66 -44.29 -31.43
C ALA A 796 4.42 -44.13 -32.32
N THR A 797 4.00 -42.88 -32.54
CA THR A 797 2.85 -42.54 -33.41
C THR A 797 3.26 -42.18 -34.84
N ALA A 798 4.57 -42.10 -35.08
CA ALA A 798 5.16 -41.87 -36.39
C ALA A 798 6.56 -42.50 -36.49
N VAL A 799 6.96 -42.82 -37.73
CA VAL A 799 8.29 -43.35 -38.10
C VAL A 799 8.85 -42.50 -39.23
N LEU A 800 10.12 -42.15 -39.14
CA LEU A 800 10.84 -41.46 -40.21
C LEU A 800 11.41 -42.47 -41.22
N VAL A 801 11.44 -42.11 -42.49
CA VAL A 801 11.94 -42.97 -43.57
C VAL A 801 13.25 -42.42 -44.12
N ARG A 802 14.28 -43.26 -44.09
CA ARG A 802 15.64 -42.96 -44.56
C ARG A 802 15.87 -43.53 -45.96
N ALA A 803 16.54 -42.75 -46.81
CA ALA A 803 17.04 -43.17 -48.11
C ALA A 803 18.40 -43.88 -47.99
N GLU A 804 18.83 -44.56 -49.06
CA GLU A 804 20.08 -45.32 -49.09
C GLU A 804 21.34 -44.47 -48.86
N ASP A 805 21.27 -43.16 -49.11
CA ASP A 805 22.36 -42.20 -48.87
C ASP A 805 22.44 -41.69 -47.42
N GLY A 806 21.53 -42.15 -46.56
CA GLY A 806 21.46 -41.78 -45.14
C GLY A 806 20.49 -40.63 -44.84
N THR A 807 19.93 -39.96 -45.85
CA THR A 807 19.04 -38.80 -45.69
C THR A 807 17.64 -39.22 -45.26
N VAL A 808 17.01 -38.50 -44.34
CA VAL A 808 15.60 -38.72 -43.98
C VAL A 808 14.71 -37.98 -44.96
N ILE A 809 13.86 -38.70 -45.70
CA ILE A 809 13.11 -38.15 -46.84
C ILE A 809 11.59 -38.19 -46.68
N GLY A 810 11.07 -38.87 -45.67
CA GLY A 810 9.63 -39.00 -45.45
C GLY A 810 9.25 -39.44 -44.04
N ILE A 811 7.94 -39.45 -43.77
CA ILE A 811 7.34 -39.84 -42.50
C ILE A 811 6.14 -40.76 -42.74
N ILE A 812 5.91 -41.71 -41.84
CA ILE A 812 4.72 -42.58 -41.82
C ILE A 812 4.08 -42.44 -40.44
N THR A 813 2.79 -42.12 -40.40
CA THR A 813 2.02 -41.93 -39.17
C THR A 813 0.92 -42.99 -38.99
N ASP A 814 0.30 -43.03 -37.81
CA ASP A 814 -0.91 -43.83 -37.56
C ASP A 814 -2.05 -43.51 -38.53
N HIS A 815 -2.10 -42.27 -39.04
CA HIS A 815 -3.06 -41.89 -40.08
C HIS A 815 -2.74 -42.56 -41.41
N ASP A 816 -1.48 -42.52 -41.85
CA ASP A 816 -1.05 -43.13 -43.12
C ASP A 816 -1.28 -44.64 -43.13
N LEU A 817 -1.01 -45.33 -42.01
CA LEU A 817 -1.30 -46.77 -41.89
C LEU A 817 -2.81 -47.06 -41.95
N ARG A 818 -3.64 -46.28 -41.25
CA ARG A 818 -5.10 -46.45 -41.29
C ARG A 818 -5.69 -46.15 -42.66
N GLU A 819 -5.23 -45.08 -43.30
CA GLU A 819 -5.74 -44.64 -44.60
C GLU A 819 -5.28 -45.54 -45.75
N ARG A 820 -3.98 -45.89 -45.80
CA ARG A 820 -3.38 -46.54 -46.97
C ARG A 820 -3.30 -48.05 -46.89
N ILE A 821 -3.40 -48.62 -45.68
CA ILE A 821 -3.43 -50.07 -45.47
C ILE A 821 -4.81 -50.51 -44.98
N VAL A 822 -5.30 -49.98 -43.86
CA VAL A 822 -6.52 -50.53 -43.23
C VAL A 822 -7.79 -50.18 -44.01
N ALA A 823 -7.96 -48.93 -44.43
CA ALA A 823 -9.17 -48.49 -45.11
C ALA A 823 -9.31 -49.02 -46.55
N THR A 824 -8.20 -49.41 -47.18
CA THR A 824 -8.14 -49.91 -48.56
C THR A 824 -8.00 -51.43 -48.66
N ASP A 825 -7.94 -52.14 -47.53
CA ASP A 825 -7.56 -53.56 -47.46
C ASP A 825 -6.20 -53.83 -48.18
N GLY A 826 -5.26 -52.93 -47.94
CA GLY A 826 -3.95 -52.88 -48.62
C GLY A 826 -2.97 -53.98 -48.19
N ASP A 827 -1.98 -54.25 -49.04
CA ASP A 827 -0.97 -55.29 -48.81
C ASP A 827 -0.06 -54.92 -47.62
N LEU A 828 -0.07 -55.75 -46.57
CA LEU A 828 0.80 -55.64 -45.39
C LEU A 828 2.30 -55.75 -45.71
N ARG A 829 2.65 -56.21 -46.92
CA ARG A 829 4.03 -56.27 -47.44
C ARG A 829 4.42 -55.03 -48.23
N ALA A 830 3.53 -54.04 -48.37
CA ALA A 830 3.84 -52.80 -49.04
C ALA A 830 5.08 -52.14 -48.39
N PRO A 831 6.08 -51.71 -49.18
CA PRO A 831 7.29 -51.10 -48.66
C PRO A 831 7.05 -49.66 -48.17
N ALA A 832 7.82 -49.22 -47.17
CA ALA A 832 7.73 -47.91 -46.53
C ALA A 832 7.64 -46.75 -47.52
N TYR A 833 8.41 -46.77 -48.61
CA TYR A 833 8.40 -45.68 -49.60
C TYR A 833 7.05 -45.48 -50.31
N ARG A 834 6.18 -46.50 -50.36
CA ARG A 834 4.80 -46.37 -50.89
C ARG A 834 3.82 -45.81 -49.87
N LEU A 835 4.15 -45.90 -48.59
CA LEU A 835 3.28 -45.50 -47.48
C LEU A 835 3.65 -44.14 -46.92
N MET A 836 4.89 -43.71 -47.09
CA MET A 836 5.36 -42.44 -46.55
C MET A 836 4.70 -41.23 -47.18
N SER A 837 4.62 -40.18 -46.39
CA SER A 837 4.37 -38.83 -46.83
C SER A 837 5.72 -38.13 -47.07
N SER A 838 5.90 -37.60 -48.27
CA SER A 838 7.12 -36.95 -48.75
C SER A 838 6.75 -35.77 -49.68
N PRO A 839 7.45 -34.62 -49.65
CA PRO A 839 8.65 -34.34 -48.86
C PRO A 839 8.37 -34.25 -47.35
N LEU A 840 9.38 -34.61 -46.53
CA LEU A 840 9.31 -34.45 -45.08
C LEU A 840 9.16 -32.98 -44.73
N LEU A 841 8.11 -32.65 -43.97
CA LEU A 841 7.90 -31.29 -43.47
C LEU A 841 8.78 -31.07 -42.24
N THR A 842 9.59 -30.03 -42.29
CA THR A 842 10.58 -29.71 -41.26
C THR A 842 10.34 -28.34 -40.62
N ILE A 843 10.88 -28.16 -39.43
CA ILE A 843 10.92 -26.89 -38.72
C ILE A 843 12.29 -26.69 -38.04
N PRO A 844 12.89 -25.49 -38.08
CA PRO A 844 14.14 -25.22 -37.37
C PRO A 844 14.00 -25.41 -35.85
N GLU A 845 15.04 -25.89 -35.19
CA GLU A 845 15.03 -26.13 -33.74
C GLU A 845 14.77 -24.85 -32.90
N GLN A 846 15.12 -23.68 -33.44
CA GLN A 846 14.92 -22.37 -32.80
C GLN A 846 13.57 -21.73 -33.12
N ALA A 847 12.74 -22.36 -33.97
CA ALA A 847 11.43 -21.81 -34.31
C ALA A 847 10.52 -21.78 -33.08
N ALA A 848 9.65 -20.77 -33.00
CA ALA A 848 8.74 -20.62 -31.86
C ALA A 848 7.59 -21.64 -31.92
N VAL A 849 7.05 -22.05 -30.77
CA VAL A 849 5.94 -23.02 -30.70
C VAL A 849 4.72 -22.58 -31.53
N TYR A 850 4.39 -21.28 -31.53
CA TYR A 850 3.27 -20.79 -32.35
C TYR A 850 3.53 -21.00 -33.85
N GLN A 851 4.79 -20.92 -34.29
CA GLN A 851 5.15 -21.16 -35.69
C GLN A 851 5.00 -22.64 -36.03
N ALA A 852 5.33 -23.54 -35.11
CA ALA A 852 5.10 -24.98 -35.28
C ALA A 852 3.61 -25.31 -35.38
N LEU A 853 2.79 -24.76 -34.47
CA LEU A 853 1.33 -24.94 -34.49
C LEU A 853 0.70 -24.37 -35.76
N LEU A 854 1.12 -23.17 -36.18
CA LEU A 854 0.65 -22.56 -37.41
C LEU A 854 1.06 -23.38 -38.63
N THR A 855 2.31 -23.87 -38.68
CA THR A 855 2.80 -24.72 -39.78
C THR A 855 2.04 -26.04 -39.83
N MET A 856 1.74 -26.65 -38.68
CA MET A 856 0.94 -27.87 -38.58
C MET A 856 -0.49 -27.64 -39.10
N GLU A 857 -1.12 -26.52 -38.74
CA GLU A 857 -2.47 -26.17 -39.17
C GLU A 857 -2.52 -25.84 -40.67
N GLU A 858 -1.62 -24.97 -41.15
CA GLU A 858 -1.51 -24.57 -42.57
C GLU A 858 -1.27 -25.76 -43.49
N ARG A 859 -0.49 -26.74 -43.02
CA ARG A 859 -0.16 -27.96 -43.79
C ARG A 859 -1.09 -29.13 -43.49
N ALA A 860 -2.05 -28.96 -42.58
CA ALA A 860 -2.96 -30.01 -42.10
C ALA A 860 -2.24 -31.29 -41.64
N VAL A 861 -1.11 -31.16 -40.93
CA VAL A 861 -0.32 -32.28 -40.40
C VAL A 861 -0.23 -32.22 -38.88
N GLN A 862 -0.12 -33.38 -38.24
CA GLN A 862 0.01 -33.46 -36.77
C GLN A 862 1.45 -33.51 -36.26
N HIS A 863 2.41 -33.76 -37.16
CA HIS A 863 3.82 -33.98 -36.82
C HIS A 863 4.72 -33.12 -37.71
N LEU A 864 5.78 -32.56 -37.12
CA LEU A 864 6.86 -31.86 -37.85
C LEU A 864 8.21 -32.46 -37.43
N ALA A 865 9.11 -32.61 -38.40
CA ALA A 865 10.50 -32.99 -38.12
C ALA A 865 11.32 -31.76 -37.71
N VAL A 866 12.07 -31.84 -36.62
CA VAL A 866 12.90 -30.75 -36.15
C VAL A 866 14.29 -30.87 -36.76
N THR A 867 14.81 -29.78 -37.32
CA THR A 867 16.13 -29.73 -37.95
C THR A 867 17.10 -28.82 -37.19
N ASP A 868 18.36 -29.26 -37.09
CA ASP A 868 19.47 -28.43 -36.60
C ASP A 868 19.89 -27.37 -37.64
N ASP A 869 20.82 -26.49 -37.25
CA ASP A 869 21.41 -25.46 -38.12
C ASP A 869 22.11 -26.03 -39.37
N ALA A 870 22.52 -27.31 -39.35
CA ALA A 870 23.14 -28.01 -40.47
C ALA A 870 22.11 -28.68 -41.41
N GLY A 871 20.81 -28.61 -41.09
CA GLY A 871 19.72 -29.21 -41.85
C GLY A 871 19.50 -30.70 -41.55
N GLY A 872 20.16 -31.25 -40.54
CA GLY A 872 19.98 -32.62 -40.07
C GLY A 872 18.71 -32.76 -39.23
N VAL A 873 17.94 -33.83 -39.44
CA VAL A 873 16.75 -34.12 -38.63
C VAL A 873 17.18 -34.68 -37.27
N ILE A 874 16.90 -33.93 -36.21
CA ILE A 874 17.28 -34.24 -34.82
C ILE A 874 16.12 -34.81 -33.99
N GLY A 875 14.87 -34.58 -34.41
CA GLY A 875 13.70 -35.04 -33.68
C GLY A 875 12.37 -34.83 -34.42
N LEU A 876 11.28 -35.10 -33.70
CA LEU A 876 9.91 -34.93 -34.17
C LEU A 876 9.07 -34.26 -33.07
N VAL A 877 8.17 -33.36 -33.45
CA VAL A 877 7.19 -32.74 -32.54
C VAL A 877 5.76 -32.99 -33.00
N ARG A 878 4.85 -33.20 -32.05
CA ARG A 878 3.41 -33.40 -32.31
C ARG A 878 2.57 -32.24 -31.80
N ASN A 879 1.48 -31.92 -32.49
CA ASN A 879 0.52 -30.88 -32.06
C ASN A 879 0.02 -31.05 -30.61
N GLN A 880 -0.27 -32.27 -30.17
CA GLN A 880 -0.70 -32.56 -28.80
C GLN A 880 0.39 -32.20 -27.77
N GLU A 881 1.66 -32.38 -28.09
CA GLU A 881 2.79 -32.04 -27.20
C GLU A 881 2.96 -30.53 -27.11
N LEU A 882 2.77 -29.83 -28.24
CA LEU A 882 2.78 -28.37 -28.29
C LEU A 882 1.58 -27.75 -27.54
N LEU A 883 0.39 -28.37 -27.58
CA LEU A 883 -0.81 -27.87 -26.91
C LEU A 883 -0.86 -28.22 -25.40
N GLN A 884 -0.24 -29.32 -24.97
CA GLN A 884 -0.25 -29.75 -23.56
C GLN A 884 0.70 -28.95 -22.67
N PHE A 885 1.66 -28.21 -23.21
CA PHE A 885 2.66 -27.52 -22.39
C PHE A 885 2.10 -26.33 -21.59
N GLN A 886 0.94 -25.79 -21.99
CA GLN A 886 0.21 -24.78 -21.19
C GLN A 886 -0.24 -25.31 -19.81
N SER A 887 -0.20 -26.63 -19.57
CA SER A 887 -0.69 -27.23 -18.33
C SER A 887 0.26 -28.24 -17.67
N TYR A 888 1.45 -28.54 -18.24
CA TYR A 888 2.20 -29.76 -17.90
C TYR A 888 3.70 -29.61 -17.56
N GLY A 889 4.24 -28.41 -17.30
CA GLY A 889 5.63 -28.29 -16.80
C GLY A 889 5.90 -29.18 -15.57
N ALA A 890 4.93 -29.27 -14.65
CA ALA A 890 4.96 -30.14 -13.48
C ALA A 890 4.87 -31.62 -13.86
N ILE A 891 3.82 -32.00 -14.57
CA ILE A 891 3.43 -33.40 -14.78
C ILE A 891 4.43 -34.12 -15.69
N VAL A 892 5.01 -33.42 -16.67
CA VAL A 892 6.11 -33.96 -17.49
C VAL A 892 7.31 -34.25 -16.60
N LEU A 893 7.73 -33.30 -15.75
CA LEU A 893 8.84 -33.52 -14.81
C LEU A 893 8.53 -34.64 -13.81
N THR A 894 7.32 -34.68 -13.26
CA THR A 894 6.89 -35.73 -12.31
C THR A 894 6.97 -37.11 -12.96
N ARG A 895 6.59 -37.22 -14.24
CA ARG A 895 6.64 -38.45 -15.02
C ARG A 895 8.07 -38.85 -15.39
N GLU A 896 8.87 -37.92 -15.93
CA GLU A 896 10.30 -38.15 -16.24
C GLU A 896 11.05 -38.64 -15.00
N ILE A 897 10.77 -38.03 -13.84
CA ILE A 897 11.32 -38.46 -12.55
C ILE A 897 10.85 -39.87 -12.18
N GLY A 898 9.55 -40.16 -12.31
CA GLY A 898 9.01 -41.48 -11.99
C GLY A 898 9.52 -42.61 -12.88
N GLU A 899 9.87 -42.30 -14.14
CA GLU A 899 10.40 -43.28 -15.11
C GLU A 899 11.95 -43.35 -15.12
N ALA A 900 12.65 -42.48 -14.37
CA ALA A 900 14.10 -42.38 -14.36
C ALA A 900 14.78 -43.68 -13.89
N ALA A 901 15.78 -44.16 -14.62
CA ALA A 901 16.48 -45.40 -14.28
C ALA A 901 17.60 -45.20 -13.25
N THR A 902 18.12 -43.98 -13.11
CA THR A 902 19.21 -43.67 -12.17
C THR A 902 18.95 -42.39 -11.37
N ALA A 903 19.66 -42.24 -10.25
CA ALA A 903 19.55 -41.04 -9.42
C ALA A 903 20.01 -39.78 -10.18
N GLU A 904 21.00 -39.88 -11.06
CA GLU A 904 21.47 -38.75 -11.89
C GLU A 904 20.41 -38.25 -12.87
N GLU A 905 19.56 -39.13 -13.40
CA GLU A 905 18.44 -38.76 -14.28
C GLU A 905 17.35 -37.99 -13.51
N VAL A 906 17.05 -38.42 -12.29
CA VAL A 906 16.15 -37.68 -11.39
C VAL A 906 16.74 -36.30 -11.08
N VAL A 907 18.02 -36.23 -10.66
CA VAL A 907 18.71 -34.96 -10.39
C VAL A 907 18.67 -34.03 -11.60
N ARG A 908 18.92 -34.55 -12.82
CA ARG A 908 18.86 -33.76 -14.06
C ARG A 908 17.48 -33.17 -14.28
N SER A 909 16.42 -33.94 -14.03
CA SER A 909 15.04 -33.49 -14.18
C SER A 909 14.70 -32.42 -13.14
N CYS A 910 15.08 -32.63 -11.87
CA CYS A 910 14.87 -31.66 -10.79
C CYS A 910 15.57 -30.31 -11.02
N ARG A 911 16.72 -30.28 -11.70
CA ARG A 911 17.42 -29.02 -12.04
C ARG A 911 16.61 -28.07 -12.93
N ARG A 912 15.58 -28.56 -13.62
CA ARG A 912 14.65 -27.76 -14.44
C ARG A 912 13.52 -27.14 -13.63
N VAL A 913 13.27 -27.62 -12.40
CA VAL A 913 12.16 -27.18 -11.54
C VAL A 913 12.19 -25.68 -11.24
N PRO A 914 13.34 -25.06 -10.91
CA PRO A 914 13.38 -23.63 -10.63
C PRO A 914 12.97 -22.77 -11.84
N GLU A 915 13.26 -23.22 -13.07
CA GLU A 915 12.88 -22.50 -14.30
C GLU A 915 11.37 -22.58 -14.54
N VAL A 916 10.78 -23.77 -14.38
CA VAL A 916 9.32 -23.98 -14.49
C VAL A 916 8.58 -23.20 -13.39
N GLY A 917 9.07 -23.27 -12.15
CA GLY A 917 8.50 -22.51 -11.03
C GLY A 917 8.56 -21.00 -11.28
N ARG A 918 9.68 -20.50 -11.82
CA ARG A 918 9.83 -19.09 -12.20
C ARG A 918 8.84 -18.69 -13.30
N ALA A 919 8.67 -19.51 -14.34
CA ALA A 919 7.74 -19.23 -15.42
C ALA A 919 6.31 -19.03 -14.90
N LEU A 920 5.85 -19.89 -13.98
CA LEU A 920 4.54 -19.75 -13.34
C LEU A 920 4.42 -18.49 -12.46
N ILE A 921 5.49 -18.13 -11.75
CA ILE A 921 5.50 -16.92 -10.91
C ILE A 921 5.42 -15.66 -11.77
N ILE A 922 6.18 -15.61 -12.88
CA ILE A 922 6.20 -14.48 -13.81
C ILE A 922 4.86 -14.37 -14.55
N SER A 923 4.22 -15.49 -14.88
CA SER A 923 2.91 -15.50 -15.52
C SER A 923 1.75 -15.14 -14.58
N GLY A 924 2.02 -14.80 -13.31
CA GLY A 924 1.01 -14.40 -12.35
C GLY A 924 0.19 -15.55 -11.77
N ALA A 925 0.65 -16.80 -11.85
CA ALA A 925 -0.10 -17.93 -11.30
C ALA A 925 -0.36 -17.77 -9.79
N TYR A 926 -1.53 -18.23 -9.33
CA TYR A 926 -1.85 -18.24 -7.91
C TYR A 926 -0.77 -18.98 -7.10
N PRO A 927 -0.33 -18.43 -5.95
CA PRO A 927 0.74 -19.02 -5.15
C PRO A 927 0.52 -20.49 -4.80
N GLU A 928 -0.71 -20.86 -4.46
CA GLU A 928 -1.10 -22.25 -4.16
C GLU A 928 -0.73 -23.21 -5.28
N ARG A 929 -1.03 -22.86 -6.54
CA ARG A 929 -0.69 -23.71 -7.70
C ARG A 929 0.82 -23.87 -7.85
N VAL A 930 1.58 -22.79 -7.62
CA VAL A 930 3.05 -22.82 -7.70
C VAL A 930 3.61 -23.71 -6.60
N THR A 931 3.17 -23.55 -5.36
CA THR A 931 3.67 -24.34 -4.23
C THR A 931 3.28 -25.81 -4.35
N SER A 932 2.03 -26.11 -4.73
CA SER A 932 1.58 -27.48 -4.99
C SER A 932 2.39 -28.15 -6.10
N MET A 933 2.73 -27.40 -7.17
CA MET A 933 3.57 -27.88 -8.25
C MET A 933 4.98 -28.26 -7.74
N LEU A 934 5.63 -27.34 -7.02
CA LEU A 934 6.97 -27.56 -6.46
C LEU A 934 6.98 -28.75 -5.49
N SER A 935 5.94 -28.88 -4.66
CA SER A 935 5.74 -30.02 -3.76
C SER A 935 5.50 -31.33 -4.49
N ALA A 936 4.70 -31.34 -5.57
CA ALA A 936 4.45 -32.55 -6.36
C ALA A 936 5.72 -33.08 -7.05
N VAL A 937 6.58 -32.19 -7.55
CA VAL A 937 7.85 -32.60 -8.15
C VAL A 937 8.83 -33.12 -7.09
N CYS A 938 8.93 -32.47 -5.93
CA CYS A 938 9.75 -32.94 -4.82
C CYS A 938 9.26 -34.30 -4.28
N ASP A 939 7.95 -34.51 -4.21
CA ASP A 939 7.33 -35.78 -3.87
C ASP A 939 7.75 -36.90 -4.83
N ALA A 940 7.67 -36.65 -6.13
CA ALA A 940 8.08 -37.65 -7.13
C ALA A 940 9.58 -37.96 -7.06
N ALA A 941 10.42 -36.94 -6.86
CA ALA A 941 11.85 -37.13 -6.69
C ALA A 941 12.14 -37.99 -5.45
N THR A 942 11.50 -37.66 -4.32
CA THR A 942 11.63 -38.42 -3.07
C THR A 942 11.18 -39.87 -3.25
N ARG A 943 10.01 -40.10 -3.87
CA ARG A 943 9.51 -41.47 -4.15
C ARG A 943 10.52 -42.26 -4.99
N ARG A 944 10.97 -41.69 -6.11
CA ARG A 944 11.91 -42.38 -6.99
C ARG A 944 13.25 -42.63 -6.31
N PHE A 945 13.77 -41.68 -5.55
CA PHE A 945 15.01 -41.89 -4.78
C PHE A 945 14.87 -42.98 -3.73
N VAL A 946 13.73 -43.10 -3.04
CA VAL A 946 13.49 -44.19 -2.10
C VAL A 946 13.45 -45.53 -2.84
N GLU A 947 12.76 -45.61 -3.98
CA GLU A 947 12.73 -46.82 -4.83
C GLU A 947 14.13 -47.22 -5.30
N LEU A 948 14.91 -46.28 -5.85
CA LEU A 948 16.30 -46.53 -6.28
C LEU A 948 17.18 -46.99 -5.10
N ALA A 949 16.99 -46.40 -3.91
CA ALA A 949 17.71 -46.85 -2.72
C ALA A 949 17.35 -48.32 -2.36
N GLN A 950 16.09 -48.73 -2.50
CA GLN A 950 15.67 -50.12 -2.27
C GLN A 950 16.13 -51.08 -3.37
N GLU A 951 16.17 -50.64 -4.63
CA GLU A 951 16.73 -51.40 -5.74
C GLU A 951 18.21 -51.73 -5.48
N GLU A 952 18.97 -50.78 -4.89
CA GLU A 952 20.38 -50.98 -4.56
C GLU A 952 20.64 -51.73 -3.24
N LEU A 953 19.84 -51.47 -2.19
CA LEU A 953 20.05 -52.04 -0.84
C LEU A 953 19.31 -53.37 -0.61
N GLY A 954 18.33 -53.70 -1.46
CA GLY A 954 17.39 -54.81 -1.28
C GLY A 954 16.10 -54.38 -0.56
N PRO A 955 15.12 -55.28 -0.38
CA PRO A 955 13.84 -54.94 0.24
C PRO A 955 14.00 -54.61 1.74
N SER A 956 13.16 -53.68 2.22
CA SER A 956 13.16 -53.28 3.63
C SER A 956 12.80 -54.45 4.55
N PRO A 957 13.48 -54.62 5.71
CA PRO A 957 13.17 -55.66 6.68
C PRO A 957 11.86 -55.42 7.44
N VAL A 958 11.37 -54.18 7.46
CA VAL A 958 10.15 -53.76 8.15
C VAL A 958 9.30 -52.80 7.30
N PRO A 959 7.97 -52.74 7.49
CA PRO A 959 7.14 -51.68 6.93
C PRO A 959 7.55 -50.31 7.48
N PHE A 960 7.66 -49.32 6.60
CA PHE A 960 7.99 -47.95 6.98
C PHE A 960 7.29 -46.92 6.09
N SER A 961 7.14 -45.72 6.64
CA SER A 961 6.70 -44.50 5.96
C SER A 961 7.87 -43.54 5.87
N PHE A 962 8.17 -43.07 4.65
CA PHE A 962 9.00 -41.88 4.46
C PHE A 962 8.06 -40.67 4.46
N ILE A 963 8.18 -39.83 5.49
CA ILE A 963 7.29 -38.68 5.70
C ILE A 963 8.00 -37.37 5.37
N ALA A 964 7.29 -36.48 4.67
CA ALA A 964 7.66 -35.08 4.54
C ALA A 964 7.15 -34.31 5.77
N LEU A 965 7.89 -33.30 6.19
CA LEU A 965 7.61 -32.46 7.34
C LEU A 965 7.49 -30.98 6.94
N GLY A 966 6.96 -30.15 7.84
CA GLY A 966 6.98 -28.70 7.67
C GLY A 966 6.35 -28.22 6.36
N SER A 967 7.06 -27.35 5.63
CA SER A 967 6.52 -26.80 4.36
C SER A 967 6.31 -27.87 3.29
N HIS A 968 7.12 -28.93 3.26
CA HIS A 968 6.90 -30.06 2.35
C HIS A 968 5.69 -30.88 2.78
N GLY A 969 5.56 -31.14 4.09
CA GLY A 969 4.41 -31.84 4.67
C GLY A 969 3.09 -31.12 4.40
N ARG A 970 3.09 -29.78 4.46
CA ARG A 970 1.93 -28.93 4.10
C ARG A 970 1.71 -28.76 2.60
N GLN A 971 2.61 -29.24 1.73
CA GLN A 971 2.57 -28.99 0.27
C GLN A 971 2.70 -27.50 -0.13
N GLU A 972 3.51 -26.77 0.65
CA GLU A 972 3.74 -25.33 0.52
C GLU A 972 5.22 -25.03 0.19
N LEU A 973 5.89 -25.90 -0.59
CA LEU A 973 7.29 -25.70 -0.97
C LEU A 973 7.47 -24.45 -1.83
N THR A 974 8.61 -23.80 -1.66
CA THR A 974 9.02 -22.62 -2.43
C THR A 974 10.38 -22.85 -3.09
N LEU A 975 10.85 -21.91 -3.92
CA LEU A 975 12.13 -22.02 -4.63
C LEU A 975 13.35 -22.06 -3.69
N SER A 976 13.20 -21.60 -2.45
CA SER A 976 14.26 -21.60 -1.42
C SER A 976 14.08 -22.66 -0.33
N SER A 977 13.17 -23.62 -0.51
CA SER A 977 12.85 -24.57 0.57
C SER A 977 13.95 -25.61 0.74
N ASP A 978 14.29 -25.87 2.00
CA ASP A 978 15.11 -26.99 2.44
C ASP A 978 14.32 -28.30 2.47
N GLN A 979 15.04 -29.42 2.64
CA GLN A 979 14.44 -30.73 2.83
C GLN A 979 14.16 -31.01 4.32
N ASP A 980 12.87 -31.12 4.67
CA ASP A 980 12.43 -31.56 6.00
C ASP A 980 11.72 -32.92 5.86
N ASN A 981 12.34 -33.99 6.34
CA ASN A 981 11.81 -35.35 6.19
C ASN A 981 12.21 -36.26 7.36
N ALA A 982 11.49 -37.37 7.51
CA ALA A 982 11.72 -38.37 8.55
C ALA A 982 11.27 -39.76 8.10
N ILE A 983 11.69 -40.79 8.84
CA ILE A 983 11.24 -42.17 8.66
C ILE A 983 10.54 -42.63 9.93
N VAL A 984 9.35 -43.21 9.74
CA VAL A 984 8.56 -43.85 10.79
C VAL A 984 8.39 -45.32 10.40
N TYR A 985 8.74 -46.26 11.26
CA TYR A 985 8.64 -47.69 10.94
C TYR A 985 8.00 -48.51 12.06
N VAL A 986 7.48 -49.69 11.71
CA VAL A 986 6.82 -50.59 12.66
C VAL A 986 7.72 -51.79 12.92
N THR A 987 7.95 -52.09 14.20
CA THR A 987 8.65 -53.31 14.62
C THR A 987 7.68 -54.27 15.32
N PRO A 988 7.84 -55.60 15.17
CA PRO A 988 6.91 -56.59 15.72
C PRO A 988 6.74 -56.52 17.25
N ASP A 989 7.76 -56.07 17.97
CA ASP A 989 7.79 -55.95 19.43
C ASP A 989 7.78 -54.48 19.92
N GLY A 990 7.63 -53.52 19.01
CA GLY A 990 7.65 -52.09 19.29
C GLY A 990 9.01 -51.54 19.75
N ARG A 991 10.08 -52.35 19.69
CA ARG A 991 11.44 -51.94 20.07
C ARG A 991 12.29 -51.68 18.83
N GLU A 992 13.35 -50.91 19.01
CA GLU A 992 14.31 -50.62 17.94
C GLU A 992 15.02 -51.92 17.51
N ASP A 993 14.85 -52.31 16.24
CA ASP A 993 15.62 -53.40 15.63
C ASP A 993 16.89 -52.81 15.01
N PRO A 994 18.11 -53.13 15.51
CA PRO A 994 19.35 -52.59 14.99
C PRO A 994 19.56 -52.85 13.49
N ARG A 995 19.01 -53.94 12.94
CA ARG A 995 19.09 -54.23 11.50
C ARG A 995 18.18 -53.31 10.69
N ALA A 996 16.97 -53.08 11.17
CA ALA A 996 16.04 -52.13 10.55
C ALA A 996 16.56 -50.70 10.64
N ALA A 997 17.07 -50.29 11.81
CA ALA A 997 17.66 -48.96 12.02
C ALA A 997 18.87 -48.70 11.12
N ALA A 998 19.78 -49.68 10.97
CA ALA A 998 20.92 -49.56 10.07
C ALA A 998 20.50 -49.47 8.59
N TYR A 999 19.55 -50.30 8.16
CA TYR A 999 19.02 -50.28 6.79
C TYR A 999 18.33 -48.95 6.47
N LEU A 1000 17.39 -48.51 7.33
CA LEU A 1000 16.62 -47.28 7.11
C LEU A 1000 17.48 -46.01 7.26
N GLY A 1001 18.49 -46.03 8.14
CA GLY A 1001 19.48 -44.96 8.23
C GLY A 1001 20.28 -44.80 6.94
N GLU A 1002 20.65 -45.89 6.27
CA GLU A 1002 21.33 -45.85 4.97
C GLU A 1002 20.41 -45.39 3.84
N VAL A 1003 19.13 -45.79 3.85
CA VAL A 1003 18.10 -45.24 2.94
C VAL A 1003 17.99 -43.72 3.14
N GLY A 1004 17.84 -43.26 4.39
CA GLY A 1004 17.78 -41.85 4.73
C GLY A 1004 19.00 -41.07 4.24
N ARG A 1005 20.21 -41.59 4.48
CA ARG A 1005 21.47 -40.97 4.05
C ARG A 1005 21.56 -40.80 2.53
N ARG A 1006 21.16 -41.82 1.76
CA ARG A 1006 21.18 -41.78 0.28
C ARG A 1006 20.14 -40.83 -0.28
N VAL A 1007 18.90 -40.95 0.17
CA VAL A 1007 17.79 -40.10 -0.30
C VAL A 1007 18.08 -38.62 0.01
N CYS A 1008 18.51 -38.30 1.23
CA CYS A 1008 18.88 -36.93 1.59
C CYS A 1008 20.05 -36.39 0.75
N GLY A 1009 21.05 -37.22 0.47
CA GLY A 1009 22.17 -36.85 -0.39
C GLY A 1009 21.80 -36.64 -1.87
N TRP A 1010 20.85 -37.41 -2.40
CA TRP A 1010 20.35 -37.20 -3.75
C TRP A 1010 19.40 -36.01 -3.86
N LEU A 1011 18.59 -35.74 -2.83
CA LEU A 1011 17.77 -34.53 -2.75
C LEU A 1011 18.63 -33.26 -2.72
N ASP A 1012 19.74 -33.26 -1.99
CA ASP A 1012 20.71 -32.15 -1.98
C ASP A 1012 21.28 -31.90 -3.39
N GLN A 1013 21.70 -32.96 -4.08
CA GLN A 1013 22.18 -32.88 -5.47
C GLN A 1013 21.09 -32.43 -6.47
N ALA A 1014 19.83 -32.73 -6.18
CA ALA A 1014 18.66 -32.34 -6.96
C ALA A 1014 18.24 -30.87 -6.74
N GLY A 1015 18.88 -30.17 -5.80
CA GLY A 1015 18.62 -28.75 -5.51
C GLY A 1015 17.79 -28.49 -4.25
N TYR A 1016 17.59 -29.49 -3.39
CA TYR A 1016 16.91 -29.36 -2.09
C TYR A 1016 17.95 -29.41 -0.95
N PRO A 1017 18.48 -28.26 -0.51
CA PRO A 1017 19.63 -28.20 0.38
C PRO A 1017 19.33 -28.85 1.73
N TYR A 1018 20.35 -29.45 2.34
CA TYR A 1018 20.28 -29.99 3.70
C TYR A 1018 19.67 -28.98 4.69
N CYS A 1019 18.73 -29.46 5.52
CA CYS A 1019 18.10 -28.65 6.56
C CYS A 1019 19.11 -28.23 7.63
N THR A 1020 19.18 -26.93 7.91
CA THR A 1020 20.04 -26.34 8.94
C THR A 1020 19.73 -26.81 10.36
N GLY A 1021 18.47 -27.23 10.61
CA GLY A 1021 18.02 -27.80 11.89
C GLY A 1021 18.26 -29.30 12.01
N ASP A 1022 18.87 -29.93 11.01
CA ASP A 1022 19.13 -31.38 10.95
C ASP A 1022 17.86 -32.24 11.08
N ILE A 1023 16.73 -31.73 10.57
CA ILE A 1023 15.41 -32.41 10.56
C ILE A 1023 15.28 -33.26 9.28
N MET A 1024 16.06 -34.33 9.23
CA MET A 1024 16.17 -35.18 8.04
C MET A 1024 16.23 -36.66 8.42
N ALA A 1025 15.73 -37.53 7.55
CA ALA A 1025 15.68 -38.97 7.71
C ALA A 1025 17.07 -39.62 7.92
N GLN A 1026 18.14 -38.97 7.47
CA GLN A 1026 19.51 -39.42 7.73
C GLN A 1026 19.94 -39.28 9.19
N ASN A 1027 19.28 -38.42 9.98
CA ASN A 1027 19.55 -38.28 11.40
C ASN A 1027 18.85 -39.43 12.15
N PRO A 1028 19.58 -40.24 12.94
CA PRO A 1028 18.99 -41.35 13.70
C PRO A 1028 17.83 -40.93 14.59
N ARG A 1029 17.81 -39.69 15.10
CA ARG A 1029 16.72 -39.16 15.91
C ARG A 1029 15.38 -39.09 15.15
N TRP A 1030 15.42 -38.95 13.82
CA TRP A 1030 14.24 -38.81 12.95
C TRP A 1030 13.99 -40.06 12.09
N CYS A 1031 14.74 -41.13 12.34
CA CYS A 1031 14.52 -42.45 11.79
C CYS A 1031 14.23 -43.42 12.95
N GLN A 1032 12.97 -43.46 13.38
CA GLN A 1032 12.58 -44.09 14.64
C GLN A 1032 11.31 -44.97 14.48
N PRO A 1033 11.13 -46.00 15.33
CA PRO A 1033 9.91 -46.78 15.31
C PRO A 1033 8.74 -45.96 15.85
N VAL A 1034 7.50 -46.32 15.45
CA VAL A 1034 6.27 -45.62 15.86
C VAL A 1034 6.22 -45.38 17.37
N ALA A 1035 6.57 -46.39 18.19
CA ALA A 1035 6.55 -46.29 19.64
C ALA A 1035 7.48 -45.20 20.21
N THR A 1036 8.67 -45.02 19.61
CA THR A 1036 9.60 -43.96 20.04
C THR A 1036 9.08 -42.58 19.63
N TRP A 1037 8.52 -42.46 18.43
CA TRP A 1037 7.87 -41.22 17.99
C TRP A 1037 6.68 -40.85 18.89
N GLN A 1038 5.85 -41.81 19.26
CA GLN A 1038 4.75 -41.62 20.21
C GLN A 1038 5.26 -41.10 21.55
N HIS A 1039 6.37 -41.65 22.07
CA HIS A 1039 7.00 -41.16 23.28
C HIS A 1039 7.49 -39.70 23.14
N TYR A 1040 8.13 -39.35 22.02
CA TYR A 1040 8.55 -37.96 21.77
C TYR A 1040 7.37 -36.98 21.84
N PHE A 1041 6.27 -37.28 21.16
CA PHE A 1041 5.10 -36.41 21.17
C PHE A 1041 4.41 -36.35 22.54
N SER A 1042 4.34 -37.46 23.28
CA SER A 1042 3.83 -37.45 24.65
C SER A 1042 4.67 -36.56 25.56
N GLU A 1043 6.00 -36.61 25.45
CA GLU A 1043 6.90 -35.73 26.21
C GLU A 1043 6.74 -34.26 25.80
N TRP A 1044 6.72 -33.96 24.50
CA TRP A 1044 6.58 -32.61 23.96
C TRP A 1044 5.26 -31.95 24.37
N VAL A 1045 4.15 -32.71 24.28
CA VAL A 1045 2.83 -32.24 24.68
C VAL A 1045 2.75 -32.03 26.20
N ARG A 1046 3.38 -32.91 26.99
CA ARG A 1046 3.37 -32.83 28.46
C ARG A 1046 4.23 -31.68 29.01
N LEU A 1047 5.42 -31.47 28.45
CA LEU A 1047 6.37 -30.45 28.93
C LEU A 1047 5.99 -29.04 28.47
N ALA A 1048 5.52 -28.91 27.22
CA ALA A 1048 4.98 -27.67 26.63
C ALA A 1048 5.80 -26.38 26.92
N GLU A 1049 7.13 -26.47 26.97
CA GLU A 1049 7.99 -25.30 27.16
C GLU A 1049 8.01 -24.40 25.90
N PRO A 1050 7.89 -23.06 26.03
CA PRO A 1050 7.79 -22.14 24.87
C PRO A 1050 8.91 -22.27 23.84
N ARG A 1051 10.14 -22.55 24.28
CA ARG A 1051 11.30 -22.68 23.39
C ARG A 1051 11.28 -23.99 22.59
N GLN A 1052 10.81 -25.07 23.20
CA GLN A 1052 10.70 -26.38 22.56
C GLN A 1052 9.53 -26.40 21.56
N LEU A 1053 8.41 -25.72 21.88
CA LEU A 1053 7.22 -25.62 21.02
C LEU A 1053 7.50 -25.04 19.62
N LEU A 1054 8.43 -24.08 19.50
CA LEU A 1054 8.90 -23.57 18.21
C LEU A 1054 9.59 -24.67 17.38
N GLU A 1055 10.52 -25.39 18.01
CA GLU A 1055 11.36 -26.41 17.37
C GLU A 1055 10.55 -27.64 16.93
N PHE A 1056 9.56 -28.10 17.70
CA PHE A 1056 8.78 -29.28 17.33
C PHE A 1056 7.47 -28.99 16.58
N SER A 1057 7.06 -27.73 16.43
CA SER A 1057 5.83 -27.37 15.71
C SER A 1057 5.77 -27.89 14.27
N ILE A 1058 6.95 -28.08 13.66
CA ILE A 1058 7.14 -28.66 12.33
C ILE A 1058 6.63 -30.10 12.22
N PHE A 1059 6.72 -30.89 13.31
CA PHE A 1059 6.35 -32.30 13.31
C PHE A 1059 4.84 -32.52 13.40
N PHE A 1060 4.02 -31.48 13.61
CA PHE A 1060 2.56 -31.57 13.44
C PHE A 1060 2.12 -31.45 11.98
N ASP A 1061 3.02 -31.04 11.08
CA ASP A 1061 2.77 -30.90 9.66
C ASP A 1061 3.49 -32.00 8.89
N PHE A 1062 3.08 -33.24 9.08
CA PHE A 1062 3.67 -34.37 8.36
C PHE A 1062 2.73 -35.03 7.37
N ARG A 1063 3.27 -35.65 6.33
CA ARG A 1063 2.52 -36.45 5.36
C ARG A 1063 3.39 -37.56 4.80
N THR A 1064 2.81 -38.73 4.59
CA THR A 1064 3.48 -39.84 3.90
C THR A 1064 3.72 -39.49 2.43
N VAL A 1065 4.98 -39.54 2.02
CA VAL A 1065 5.38 -39.36 0.62
C VAL A 1065 5.55 -40.71 -0.06
N TRP A 1066 6.12 -41.68 0.65
CA TRP A 1066 6.38 -43.03 0.17
C TRP A 1066 6.23 -44.06 1.29
N GLY A 1067 5.81 -45.29 0.96
CA GLY A 1067 5.73 -46.42 1.89
C GLY A 1067 4.33 -46.70 2.40
N ASP A 1068 4.23 -47.51 3.45
CA ASP A 1068 2.97 -47.79 4.14
C ASP A 1068 2.50 -46.53 4.87
N ASP A 1069 1.22 -46.17 4.78
CA ASP A 1069 0.67 -45.00 5.50
C ASP A 1069 0.32 -45.33 6.95
N GLU A 1070 0.18 -46.61 7.28
CA GLU A 1070 -0.22 -47.09 8.60
C GLU A 1070 0.66 -46.58 9.77
N PRO A 1071 2.02 -46.60 9.69
CA PRO A 1071 2.88 -46.06 10.74
C PRO A 1071 2.63 -44.55 11.00
N ALA A 1072 2.50 -43.76 9.93
CA ALA A 1072 2.21 -42.33 10.01
C ALA A 1072 0.80 -42.06 10.57
N ARG A 1073 -0.18 -42.89 10.20
CA ARG A 1073 -1.56 -42.82 10.72
C ARG A 1073 -1.60 -43.10 12.22
N GLN A 1074 -0.94 -44.16 12.69
CA GLN A 1074 -0.84 -44.50 14.12
C GLN A 1074 -0.17 -43.39 14.94
N LEU A 1075 0.88 -42.78 14.39
CA LEU A 1075 1.53 -41.63 15.02
C LEU A 1075 0.56 -40.44 15.13
N ARG A 1076 -0.19 -40.16 14.06
CA ARG A 1076 -1.15 -39.06 14.03
C ARG A 1076 -2.27 -39.22 15.07
N GLU A 1077 -2.83 -40.41 15.16
CA GLU A 1077 -3.88 -40.72 16.14
C GLU A 1077 -3.38 -40.52 17.57
N HIS A 1078 -2.17 -41.00 17.88
CA HIS A 1078 -1.55 -40.79 19.19
C HIS A 1078 -1.31 -39.30 19.50
N ILE A 1079 -0.90 -38.50 18.51
CA ILE A 1079 -0.71 -37.05 18.70
C ILE A 1079 -2.03 -36.38 19.09
N TYR A 1080 -3.13 -36.67 18.40
CA TYR A 1080 -4.44 -36.11 18.74
C TYR A 1080 -4.88 -36.53 20.15
N ASP A 1081 -4.73 -37.80 20.50
CA ASP A 1081 -5.09 -38.30 21.82
C ASP A 1081 -4.26 -37.63 22.91
N ALA A 1082 -2.94 -37.49 22.72
CA ALA A 1082 -2.05 -36.83 23.68
C ALA A 1082 -2.41 -35.36 23.89
N VAL A 1083 -2.72 -34.65 22.80
CA VAL A 1083 -3.12 -33.24 22.81
C VAL A 1083 -4.46 -33.05 23.55
N GLN A 1084 -5.46 -33.89 23.27
CA GLN A 1084 -6.76 -33.85 23.95
C GLN A 1084 -6.66 -34.20 25.44
N GLN A 1085 -5.75 -35.10 25.82
CA GLN A 1085 -5.50 -35.47 27.21
C GLN A 1085 -4.70 -34.42 28.01
N THR A 1086 -4.14 -33.41 27.35
CA THR A 1086 -3.31 -32.37 27.99
C THR A 1086 -3.85 -30.96 27.70
N PRO A 1087 -4.92 -30.52 28.38
CA PRO A 1087 -5.55 -29.21 28.12
C PRO A 1087 -4.59 -28.01 28.24
N ALA A 1088 -3.55 -28.12 29.07
CA ALA A 1088 -2.53 -27.08 29.24
C ALA A 1088 -1.66 -26.85 27.99
N PHE A 1089 -1.61 -27.81 27.06
CA PHE A 1089 -0.83 -27.69 25.82
C PHE A 1089 -1.32 -26.54 24.94
N MET A 1090 -2.65 -26.37 24.79
CA MET A 1090 -3.21 -25.38 23.87
C MET A 1090 -2.89 -23.93 24.26
N PRO A 1091 -3.03 -23.49 25.53
CA PRO A 1091 -2.55 -22.19 25.95
C PRO A 1091 -1.05 -21.96 25.68
N HIS A 1092 -0.20 -22.95 25.93
CA HIS A 1092 1.23 -22.82 25.66
C HIS A 1092 1.54 -22.71 24.15
N PHE A 1093 0.86 -23.50 23.32
CA PHE A 1093 0.98 -23.43 21.86
C PHE A 1093 0.43 -22.10 21.30
N ALA A 1094 -0.68 -21.62 21.84
CA ALA A 1094 -1.27 -20.32 21.52
C ALA A 1094 -0.30 -19.17 21.84
N GLN A 1095 0.33 -19.19 23.02
CA GLN A 1095 1.29 -18.17 23.44
C GLN A 1095 2.50 -18.08 22.50
N ASN A 1096 2.95 -19.22 21.97
CA ASN A 1096 4.00 -19.29 20.97
C ASN A 1096 3.59 -18.65 19.62
N SER A 1097 2.32 -18.79 19.25
CA SER A 1097 1.75 -18.22 18.02
C SER A 1097 1.63 -16.67 18.06
N LEU A 1098 1.78 -16.07 19.25
CA LEU A 1098 1.75 -14.62 19.48
C LEU A 1098 3.14 -13.96 19.51
N LEU A 1099 4.23 -14.72 19.39
CA LEU A 1099 5.60 -14.19 19.51
C LEU A 1099 5.98 -13.24 18.37
N PHE A 1100 5.46 -13.48 17.16
CA PHE A 1100 5.65 -12.56 16.05
C PHE A 1100 4.84 -11.29 16.30
N LYS A 1101 5.52 -10.14 16.40
CA LYS A 1101 4.87 -8.83 16.50
C LYS A 1101 4.90 -8.15 15.14
N PRO A 1102 3.75 -7.96 14.46
CA PRO A 1102 3.69 -7.20 13.22
C PRO A 1102 4.32 -5.81 13.44
N PRO A 1103 5.08 -5.27 12.49
CA PRO A 1103 5.70 -3.96 12.62
C PRO A 1103 4.68 -2.80 12.44
N LEU A 1104 3.49 -2.89 13.03
CA LEU A 1104 2.41 -1.90 12.95
C LEU A 1104 2.50 -0.88 14.09
N ARG A 1105 2.16 0.39 13.84
CA ARG A 1105 1.82 1.39 14.88
C ARG A 1105 0.30 1.56 15.03
N LEU A 1106 -0.14 2.17 16.13
CA LEU A 1106 -1.43 2.87 16.22
C LEU A 1106 -1.61 3.72 14.95
N PHE A 1107 -2.73 3.53 14.23
CA PHE A 1107 -3.06 4.08 12.91
C PHE A 1107 -2.49 3.36 11.66
N GLY A 1108 -2.08 2.08 11.76
CA GLY A 1108 -1.96 1.21 10.58
C GLY A 1108 -0.79 1.50 9.62
N ARG A 1109 0.26 2.21 10.07
CA ARG A 1109 1.51 2.41 9.32
C ARG A 1109 2.63 1.49 9.81
N ILE A 1110 3.38 0.88 8.89
CA ILE A 1110 4.58 0.08 9.19
C ILE A 1110 5.69 0.98 9.74
N VAL A 1111 6.27 0.67 10.91
CA VAL A 1111 7.45 1.39 11.42
C VAL A 1111 8.61 0.45 11.75
N GLY A 1112 9.76 0.74 11.14
CA GLY A 1112 11.06 0.13 11.45
C GLY A 1112 11.69 0.72 12.70
N GLY A 1113 12.02 -0.15 13.65
CA GLY A 1113 12.92 0.13 14.78
C GLY A 1113 14.39 -0.02 14.41
N VAL A 1114 15.23 0.66 15.18
CA VAL A 1114 16.66 0.90 14.93
C VAL A 1114 17.47 -0.41 14.78
N ASP A 1115 18.33 -0.40 13.76
CA ASP A 1115 19.37 -1.35 13.33
C ASP A 1115 19.07 -2.62 12.55
N HIS A 1116 17.95 -3.33 12.70
CA HIS A 1116 17.72 -4.56 11.89
C HIS A 1116 16.29 -4.72 11.32
N ALA A 1117 15.37 -3.79 11.58
CA ALA A 1117 13.95 -3.92 11.18
C ALA A 1117 13.57 -3.14 9.89
N ARG A 1118 14.42 -3.18 8.85
CA ARG A 1118 14.14 -2.61 7.50
C ARG A 1118 13.97 -3.66 6.42
N GLN A 1119 14.02 -4.90 6.85
CA GLN A 1119 13.98 -6.11 6.08
C GLN A 1119 12.86 -6.92 6.69
N LEU A 1120 11.80 -7.17 5.92
CA LEU A 1120 10.70 -8.02 6.33
C LEU A 1120 11.01 -9.42 5.84
N ASN A 1121 11.21 -10.34 6.77
CA ASN A 1121 11.25 -11.76 6.45
C ASN A 1121 9.81 -12.26 6.25
N LEU A 1122 9.47 -12.59 5.01
CA LEU A 1122 8.13 -13.06 4.63
C LEU A 1122 7.84 -14.46 5.16
N LYS A 1123 8.86 -15.29 5.41
CA LYS A 1123 8.68 -16.58 6.09
C LYS A 1123 8.13 -16.33 7.49
N ASP A 1124 8.74 -15.43 8.25
CA ASP A 1124 8.32 -15.11 9.62
C ASP A 1124 6.94 -14.45 9.65
N ALA A 1125 6.61 -13.62 8.65
CA ALA A 1125 5.28 -13.00 8.52
C ALA A 1125 4.16 -13.99 8.18
N LEU A 1126 4.46 -15.09 7.48
CA LEU A 1126 3.49 -16.16 7.18
C LEU A 1126 3.21 -17.07 8.39
N MET A 1127 4.20 -17.23 9.29
CA MET A 1127 4.11 -18.18 10.41
C MET A 1127 2.90 -17.98 11.32
N PRO A 1128 2.45 -16.75 11.67
CA PRO A 1128 1.23 -16.55 12.45
C PRO A 1128 -0.02 -17.17 11.81
N ILE A 1129 -0.16 -17.04 10.49
CA ILE A 1129 -1.30 -17.59 9.75
C ILE A 1129 -1.24 -19.13 9.73
N VAL A 1130 -0.06 -19.68 9.46
CA VAL A 1130 0.17 -21.14 9.48
C VAL A 1130 -0.10 -21.71 10.88
N ASN A 1131 0.42 -21.04 11.92
CA ASN A 1131 0.24 -21.47 13.30
C ASN A 1131 -1.21 -21.33 13.78
N PHE A 1132 -1.93 -20.29 13.34
CA PHE A 1132 -3.37 -20.17 13.57
C PHE A 1132 -4.13 -21.35 12.97
N ALA A 1133 -3.97 -21.60 11.68
CA ALA A 1133 -4.64 -22.71 11.02
C ALA A 1133 -4.28 -24.06 11.68
N ARG A 1134 -3.01 -24.26 12.07
CA ARG A 1134 -2.54 -25.46 12.75
C ARG A 1134 -3.12 -25.61 14.15
N LEU A 1135 -3.10 -24.55 14.97
CA LEU A 1135 -3.61 -24.56 16.35
C LEU A 1135 -5.09 -24.95 16.37
N TYR A 1136 -5.89 -24.31 15.53
CA TYR A 1136 -7.32 -24.59 15.42
C TYR A 1136 -7.59 -25.98 14.82
N ALA A 1137 -6.84 -26.39 13.79
CA ALA A 1137 -6.96 -27.73 13.27
C ALA A 1137 -6.67 -28.80 14.34
N LEU A 1138 -5.64 -28.59 15.17
CA LEU A 1138 -5.31 -29.50 16.27
C LEU A 1138 -6.37 -29.50 17.36
N SER A 1139 -6.95 -28.34 17.73
CA SER A 1139 -8.00 -28.26 18.75
C SER A 1139 -9.31 -28.92 18.35
N HIS A 1140 -9.59 -28.96 17.05
CA HIS A 1140 -10.79 -29.58 16.49
C HIS A 1140 -10.57 -30.97 15.88
N GLY A 1141 -9.37 -31.54 16.00
CA GLY A 1141 -9.09 -32.89 15.48
C GLY A 1141 -9.04 -33.01 13.95
N LEU A 1142 -8.84 -31.89 13.25
CA LEU A 1142 -8.78 -31.84 11.78
C LEU A 1142 -7.46 -32.38 11.26
N ARG A 1143 -7.52 -33.33 10.31
CA ARG A 1143 -6.38 -34.12 9.80
C ARG A 1143 -5.60 -33.43 8.68
N GLN A 1144 -6.15 -32.38 8.09
CA GLN A 1144 -5.55 -31.61 6.99
C GLN A 1144 -4.21 -30.99 7.43
N THR A 1145 -3.28 -30.87 6.49
CA THR A 1145 -1.95 -30.28 6.75
C THR A 1145 -1.73 -28.98 5.98
N HIS A 1146 -2.21 -28.89 4.74
CA HIS A 1146 -2.15 -27.67 3.95
C HIS A 1146 -2.91 -26.53 4.64
N THR A 1147 -2.31 -25.34 4.71
CA THR A 1147 -2.83 -24.22 5.52
C THR A 1147 -4.22 -23.78 5.03
N LEU A 1148 -4.43 -23.66 3.72
CA LEU A 1148 -5.72 -23.23 3.17
C LEU A 1148 -6.81 -24.31 3.30
N GLU A 1149 -6.42 -25.59 3.24
CA GLU A 1149 -7.36 -26.70 3.48
C GLU A 1149 -7.80 -26.74 4.95
N ARG A 1150 -6.89 -26.48 5.89
CA ARG A 1150 -7.22 -26.34 7.31
C ARG A 1150 -8.23 -25.22 7.53
N LEU A 1151 -8.00 -24.05 6.95
CA LEU A 1151 -8.94 -22.92 7.06
C LEU A 1151 -10.31 -23.27 6.47
N SER A 1152 -10.35 -23.97 5.35
CA SER A 1152 -11.61 -24.41 4.72
C SER A 1152 -12.34 -25.43 5.59
N ALA A 1153 -11.64 -26.44 6.10
CA ALA A 1153 -12.21 -27.44 7.00
C ALA A 1153 -12.72 -26.84 8.32
N LEU A 1154 -12.08 -25.78 8.82
CA LEU A 1154 -12.57 -25.04 10.00
C LEU A 1154 -13.88 -24.28 9.73
N VAL A 1155 -14.13 -23.86 8.49
CA VAL A 1155 -15.42 -23.28 8.09
C VAL A 1155 -16.47 -24.38 7.97
N ASP A 1156 -16.13 -25.52 7.38
CA ASP A 1156 -17.04 -26.65 7.22
C ASP A 1156 -17.52 -27.20 8.59
N GLU A 1157 -16.64 -27.19 9.59
CA GLU A 1157 -16.96 -27.53 10.99
C GLU A 1157 -17.64 -26.39 11.79
N GLY A 1158 -17.87 -25.22 11.18
CA GLY A 1158 -18.52 -24.07 11.82
C GLY A 1158 -17.67 -23.35 12.88
N VAL A 1159 -16.37 -23.61 12.93
CA VAL A 1159 -15.42 -22.98 13.87
C VAL A 1159 -15.02 -21.57 13.42
N LEU A 1160 -14.88 -21.40 12.10
CA LEU A 1160 -14.47 -20.15 11.47
C LEU A 1160 -15.58 -19.63 10.53
N PRO A 1161 -15.96 -18.35 10.58
CA PRO A 1161 -16.85 -17.78 9.57
C PRO A 1161 -16.18 -17.75 8.19
N ALA A 1162 -16.95 -17.98 7.13
CA ALA A 1162 -16.45 -17.93 5.75
C ALA A 1162 -15.70 -16.61 5.41
N PRO A 1163 -16.19 -15.40 5.81
CA PRO A 1163 -15.45 -14.16 5.58
C PRO A 1163 -14.06 -14.14 6.24
N SER A 1164 -13.94 -14.66 7.46
CA SER A 1164 -12.65 -14.74 8.16
C SER A 1164 -11.68 -15.69 7.47
N ARG A 1165 -12.18 -16.77 6.85
CA ARG A 1165 -11.38 -17.67 6.01
C ARG A 1165 -10.88 -16.95 4.76
N ASP A 1166 -11.75 -16.21 4.07
CA ASP A 1166 -11.40 -15.49 2.85
C ASP A 1166 -10.36 -14.39 3.10
N GLU A 1167 -10.52 -13.60 4.16
CA GLU A 1167 -9.55 -12.56 4.57
C GLU A 1167 -8.19 -13.16 4.94
N THR A 1168 -8.20 -14.27 5.69
CA THR A 1168 -6.96 -14.97 6.09
C THR A 1168 -6.26 -15.61 4.90
N ALA A 1169 -7.02 -16.24 4.00
CA ALA A 1169 -6.50 -16.81 2.76
C ALA A 1169 -5.93 -15.74 1.82
N ALA A 1170 -6.58 -14.57 1.73
CA ALA A 1170 -6.09 -13.43 0.96
C ALA A 1170 -4.76 -12.89 1.52
N ALA A 1171 -4.66 -12.75 2.85
CA ALA A 1171 -3.42 -12.35 3.52
C ALA A 1171 -2.28 -13.36 3.30
N TYR A 1172 -2.57 -14.66 3.44
CA TYR A 1172 -1.64 -15.75 3.15
C TYR A 1172 -1.16 -15.71 1.70
N GLY A 1173 -2.10 -15.61 0.75
CA GLY A 1173 -1.84 -15.55 -0.69
C GLY A 1173 -0.96 -14.36 -1.07
N LEU A 1174 -1.23 -13.17 -0.52
CA LEU A 1174 -0.41 -11.98 -0.74
C LEU A 1174 1.04 -12.19 -0.27
N LEU A 1175 1.22 -12.63 0.98
CA LEU A 1175 2.54 -12.83 1.56
C LEU A 1175 3.34 -13.92 0.83
N MET A 1176 2.68 -15.02 0.44
CA MET A 1176 3.30 -16.08 -0.34
C MET A 1176 3.68 -15.60 -1.75
N ARG A 1177 2.84 -14.81 -2.41
CA ARG A 1177 3.14 -14.21 -3.72
C ARG A 1177 4.37 -13.32 -3.66
N LEU A 1178 4.45 -12.44 -2.66
CA LEU A 1178 5.63 -11.57 -2.44
C LEU A 1178 6.89 -12.41 -2.20
N ARG A 1179 6.76 -13.52 -1.47
CA ARG A 1179 7.87 -14.43 -1.14
C ARG A 1179 8.38 -15.14 -2.39
N LEU A 1180 7.49 -15.75 -3.18
CA LEU A 1180 7.84 -16.43 -4.42
C LEU A 1180 8.45 -15.48 -5.44
N ARG A 1181 7.89 -14.28 -5.60
CA ARG A 1181 8.44 -13.25 -6.50
C ARG A 1181 9.85 -12.84 -6.09
N ARG A 1182 10.08 -12.59 -4.80
CA ARG A 1182 11.41 -12.23 -4.29
C ARG A 1182 12.46 -13.32 -4.57
N GLN A 1183 12.10 -14.59 -4.36
CA GLN A 1183 12.97 -15.73 -4.63
C GLN A 1183 13.27 -15.86 -6.13
N SER A 1184 12.25 -15.71 -6.97
CA SER A 1184 12.37 -15.68 -8.43
C SER A 1184 13.33 -14.57 -8.90
N ASP A 1185 13.16 -13.34 -8.39
CA ASP A 1185 14.01 -12.20 -8.73
C ASP A 1185 15.48 -12.40 -8.29
N ALA A 1186 15.69 -13.03 -7.12
CA ALA A 1186 17.04 -13.35 -6.63
C ALA A 1186 17.73 -14.36 -7.55
N GLN A 1187 17.03 -15.43 -7.92
CA GLN A 1187 17.53 -16.47 -8.81
C GLN A 1187 17.85 -15.92 -10.21
N GLN A 1188 17.01 -15.03 -10.76
CA GLN A 1188 17.28 -14.36 -12.03
C GLN A 1188 18.56 -13.49 -11.97
N ALA A 1189 18.81 -12.87 -10.82
CA ALA A 1189 20.02 -12.10 -10.58
C ALA A 1189 21.25 -12.96 -10.25
N GLY A 1190 21.16 -14.29 -10.33
CA GLY A 1190 22.25 -15.21 -10.00
C GLY A 1190 22.61 -15.24 -8.51
N ARG A 1191 21.69 -14.83 -7.63
CA ARG A 1191 21.84 -14.88 -6.16
C ARG A 1191 20.99 -16.00 -5.58
N ASP A 1192 21.39 -16.48 -4.40
CA ASP A 1192 20.60 -17.46 -3.67
C ASP A 1192 19.22 -16.89 -3.30
N PRO A 1193 18.14 -17.67 -3.47
CA PRO A 1193 16.80 -17.27 -3.07
C PRO A 1193 16.72 -16.91 -1.58
N ASP A 1194 16.23 -15.71 -1.26
CA ASP A 1194 15.99 -15.26 0.11
C ASP A 1194 14.51 -14.99 0.38
N ASN A 1195 14.13 -14.90 1.65
CA ASN A 1195 12.75 -14.62 2.09
C ASN A 1195 12.55 -13.16 2.48
N THR A 1196 13.52 -12.30 2.21
CA THR A 1196 13.61 -10.99 2.85
C THR A 1196 13.37 -9.88 1.85
N ILE A 1197 12.29 -9.14 2.02
CA ILE A 1197 12.00 -7.96 1.19
C ILE A 1197 12.35 -6.68 1.93
N SER A 1198 12.78 -5.67 1.17
CA SER A 1198 12.83 -4.30 1.71
C SER A 1198 11.44 -3.69 1.59
N THR A 1199 10.96 -3.12 2.69
CA THR A 1199 9.72 -2.33 2.67
C THR A 1199 9.90 -0.97 1.99
N ARG A 1200 11.14 -0.58 1.68
CA ARG A 1200 11.47 0.67 0.98
C ARG A 1200 11.39 0.47 -0.53
N GLY A 1201 10.37 1.02 -1.17
CA GLY A 1201 10.16 0.94 -2.62
C GLY A 1201 8.94 0.12 -3.04
N LEU A 1202 8.17 -0.43 -2.09
CA LEU A 1202 6.84 -0.95 -2.38
C LEU A 1202 5.96 0.18 -2.93
N ARG A 1203 5.13 -0.14 -3.93
CA ARG A 1203 4.12 0.80 -4.43
C ARG A 1203 3.07 1.04 -3.35
N HIS A 1204 2.37 2.18 -3.41
CA HIS A 1204 1.36 2.52 -2.41
C HIS A 1204 0.26 1.43 -2.29
N SER A 1205 -0.11 0.79 -3.40
CA SER A 1205 -1.03 -0.35 -3.43
C SER A 1205 -0.46 -1.60 -2.75
N GLU A 1206 0.82 -1.94 -2.98
CA GLU A 1206 1.49 -3.07 -2.35
C GLU A 1206 1.67 -2.84 -0.84
N GLU A 1207 1.95 -1.60 -0.42
CA GLU A 1207 2.01 -1.22 0.99
C GLU A 1207 0.63 -1.29 1.67
N ALA A 1208 -0.44 -0.83 1.00
CA ALA A 1208 -1.80 -0.92 1.51
C ALA A 1208 -2.25 -2.39 1.69
N GLN A 1209 -1.99 -3.24 0.69
CA GLN A 1209 -2.27 -4.68 0.76
C GLN A 1209 -1.46 -5.35 1.89
N LEU A 1210 -0.19 -4.98 2.05
CA LEU A 1210 0.66 -5.52 3.12
C LEU A 1210 0.17 -5.07 4.52
N ASN A 1211 -0.26 -3.81 4.66
CA ASN A 1211 -0.89 -3.31 5.89
C ASN A 1211 -2.18 -4.07 6.21
N GLN A 1212 -3.01 -4.34 5.21
CA GLN A 1212 -4.22 -5.13 5.38
C GLN A 1212 -3.91 -6.57 5.82
N ALA A 1213 -2.90 -7.21 5.22
CA ALA A 1213 -2.45 -8.54 5.64
C ALA A 1213 -1.92 -8.54 7.09
N PHE A 1214 -1.19 -7.50 7.51
CA PHE A 1214 -0.75 -7.39 8.90
C PHE A 1214 -1.89 -7.10 9.89
N ALA A 1215 -2.88 -6.30 9.50
CA ALA A 1215 -4.09 -6.11 10.29
C ALA A 1215 -4.85 -7.44 10.48
N GLN A 1216 -4.89 -8.27 9.44
CA GLN A 1216 -5.47 -9.61 9.54
C GLN A 1216 -4.67 -10.53 10.47
N ILE A 1217 -3.33 -10.47 10.42
CA ILE A 1217 -2.50 -11.20 11.38
C ILE A 1217 -2.78 -10.75 12.82
N GLU A 1218 -2.93 -9.45 13.06
CA GLU A 1218 -3.27 -8.92 14.38
C GLU A 1218 -4.67 -9.38 14.84
N ALA A 1219 -5.66 -9.39 13.94
CA ALA A 1219 -7.00 -9.90 14.23
C ALA A 1219 -6.98 -11.39 14.62
N ILE A 1220 -6.23 -12.20 13.87
CA ILE A 1220 -6.02 -13.62 14.15
C ILE A 1220 -5.33 -13.82 15.51
N GLN A 1221 -4.27 -13.06 15.79
CA GLN A 1221 -3.54 -13.13 17.05
C GLN A 1221 -4.41 -12.71 18.24
N LYS A 1222 -5.24 -11.68 18.08
CA LYS A 1222 -6.22 -11.25 19.09
C LYS A 1222 -7.22 -12.36 19.37
N ARG A 1223 -7.72 -13.03 18.34
CA ARG A 1223 -8.64 -14.17 18.48
C ARG A 1223 -7.99 -15.34 19.24
N ILE A 1224 -6.76 -15.72 18.87
CA ILE A 1224 -5.99 -16.74 19.60
C ILE A 1224 -5.87 -16.36 21.08
N SER A 1225 -5.55 -15.10 21.38
CA SER A 1225 -5.41 -14.62 22.77
C SER A 1225 -6.73 -14.69 23.55
N GLN A 1226 -7.85 -14.33 22.93
CA GLN A 1226 -9.17 -14.36 23.57
C GLN A 1226 -9.63 -15.79 23.86
N GLU A 1227 -9.51 -16.69 22.89
CA GLU A 1227 -10.05 -18.05 23.00
C GLU A 1227 -9.16 -19.00 23.82
N PHE A 1228 -7.83 -18.88 23.74
CA PHE A 1228 -6.90 -19.83 24.38
C PHE A 1228 -6.16 -19.27 25.60
N LEU A 1229 -6.05 -17.95 25.76
CA LEU A 1229 -5.29 -17.32 26.87
C LEU A 1229 -6.16 -16.53 27.86
N GLY A 1230 -7.47 -16.42 27.61
CA GLY A 1230 -8.42 -15.86 28.58
C GLY A 1230 -8.66 -14.35 28.51
N GLY A 1231 -8.13 -13.64 27.49
CA GLY A 1231 -8.42 -12.22 27.22
C GLY A 1231 -7.63 -11.23 28.08
#